data_AF-A0AA88NB45-F1
#
_entry.id   AF-A0AA88NB45-F1
#
_cell.length_a   1.000
_cell.length_b   1.000
_cell.length_c   1.000
_cell.angle_alpha   90.00
_cell.angle_beta   90.00
_cell.angle_gamma   90.00
#
_symmetry.space_group_name_H-M   'P 1'
#
loop_
_entity.id
_entity.type
_entity.pdbx_description
1 polymer ?
#
loop_
_entity_poly.entity_id
_entity_poly.type
_entity_poly.pdbx_seq_one_letter_code
_entity_poly.pdbx_strand_id
1 'polypeptide(L)'
;METSNFAHVIFQNVGKSYLPHAALECHYTLTQFITPHPKDWVGIFKVGWSTARDYYTFLWSPLPDEYTEGTAVNRSVIFQGYYVPNDDGEFYQFCYVTHKGEIRGASTPFQFRANSPTEEELLTVEDEGGSDILVVTTKASYLEQKMEEVRLEKDELLKSLALLQKERDEALEEKDSIQKEYEQERESSVQLKKEMQELQVSIQSLQEEKVEVKRRMEENTARLLQLEEDLIGVTQKGLQKETELDCLKDRVKKLMLEKEALESQLKNEKDEKELYKIHLKNRELENTKLSAELQMLKSVDVNKENTIAQLKEELARAKACLAEKDKQHRQLLANSFPSEENKALREQLRQKEEQLQATQQQASMLSAELRDSSSARDRSMAELYRVKLEVDTLRQGQAEAWAECSRLGKQVEEMKDSVMQEARKESEDLAVAELHREVEDLKLRLQMAAEHYKEKYKECQKLQKQVVKLSEQQGVKRSPGLDAATGPLSTSPEASVPGSPGSSDNVLEAIIQGKLKGVSKDVFDKSDKYKKCKQMLCEEKGRNSMLMDELAKLELKWKEQLKINESLKLQLAAEEDRYKVSAPYCYMSQVAAKGRELKELKDNLVALSKQKEKLEGELQRSASREEEDDDDGNLDVAPVFLQYPLPYQPDVPSPLLVAQRPSELMFGNPYSSESRDSADGEFSDDQMPRLPPVGPPSLDSNVVCSQPARNLSRPDGLEEPEEQPNTQTNTQATVSEPPTNFLNDGQIPFCFDTSEELQKRCPLCEVIFPPNYDQSKFEEHVESHWKVCPMCSEQFPLDCDQQLFEKHVLTHFDGNILNFD
;
A
#
# COMPACT_ATOMS: atom_id res chain seq x y z
N MET A 1 -30.95 -122.77 46.71
CA MET A 1 -31.06 -122.50 48.16
C MET A 1 -32.40 -123.03 48.60
N GLU A 2 -32.46 -123.79 49.68
CA GLU A 2 -33.74 -124.21 50.26
C GLU A 2 -34.30 -123.04 51.07
N THR A 3 -35.39 -122.43 50.59
CA THR A 3 -36.04 -121.32 51.28
C THR A 3 -36.74 -121.82 52.53
N SER A 4 -36.44 -121.21 53.68
CA SER A 4 -37.06 -121.60 54.95
C SER A 4 -38.58 -121.48 54.88
N ASN A 5 -39.30 -122.57 55.21
CA ASN A 5 -40.76 -122.65 55.18
C ASN A 5 -41.47 -121.55 55.99
N PHE A 6 -40.76 -120.93 56.95
CA PHE A 6 -41.25 -119.89 57.85
C PHE A 6 -41.12 -118.45 57.30
N ALA A 7 -40.57 -118.27 56.10
CA ALA A 7 -40.28 -116.95 55.50
C ALA A 7 -40.95 -116.76 54.12
N HIS A 8 -42.10 -117.39 53.89
CA HIS A 8 -42.88 -117.25 52.66
C HIS A 8 -43.78 -115.98 52.67
N VAL A 9 -43.93 -115.34 53.84
CA VAL A 9 -44.52 -114.00 53.98
C VAL A 9 -43.54 -113.11 54.75
N ILE A 10 -43.31 -111.90 54.24
CA ILE A 10 -42.32 -110.95 54.78
C ILE A 10 -43.06 -109.69 55.25
N PHE A 11 -42.93 -109.33 56.53
CA PHE A 11 -43.50 -108.09 57.06
C PHE A 11 -42.61 -106.89 56.72
N GLN A 12 -43.23 -105.78 56.28
CA GLN A 12 -42.55 -104.60 55.75
C GLN A 12 -42.69 -103.41 56.71
N ASN A 13 -41.67 -102.53 56.74
CA ASN A 13 -41.67 -101.28 57.52
C ASN A 13 -42.09 -101.42 59.00
N VAL A 14 -41.68 -102.52 59.64
CA VAL A 14 -42.02 -102.82 61.03
C VAL A 14 -41.20 -101.91 61.95
N GLY A 15 -41.89 -100.98 62.62
CA GLY A 15 -41.29 -100.01 63.54
C GLY A 15 -40.82 -100.65 64.84
N LYS A 16 -39.87 -100.03 65.54
CA LYS A 16 -39.38 -100.51 66.85
C LYS A 16 -40.44 -100.36 67.95
N SER A 17 -41.30 -99.36 67.83
CA SER A 17 -42.48 -99.19 68.69
C SER A 17 -43.62 -98.51 67.94
N TYR A 18 -44.85 -98.77 68.41
CA TYR A 18 -46.09 -98.17 67.91
C TYR A 18 -46.88 -97.52 69.07
N LEU A 19 -47.75 -96.57 68.77
CA LEU A 19 -48.56 -95.90 69.81
C LEU A 19 -49.65 -96.85 70.34
N PRO A 20 -49.80 -97.02 71.68
CA PRO A 20 -50.94 -97.70 72.27
C PRO A 20 -52.25 -97.00 71.89
N HIS A 21 -53.34 -97.75 71.76
CA HIS A 21 -54.67 -97.24 71.38
C HIS A 21 -54.78 -96.57 69.99
N ALA A 22 -53.70 -96.51 69.20
CA ALA A 22 -53.73 -96.02 67.81
C ALA A 22 -53.97 -97.17 66.82
N ALA A 23 -54.52 -96.86 65.64
CA ALA A 23 -54.65 -97.84 64.57
C ALA A 23 -53.26 -98.21 63.99
N LEU A 24 -52.99 -99.51 63.90
CA LEU A 24 -51.70 -100.06 63.47
C LEU A 24 -51.86 -100.76 62.12
N GLU A 25 -51.29 -100.15 61.06
CA GLU A 25 -51.25 -100.77 59.74
C GLU A 25 -50.05 -101.72 59.59
N CYS A 26 -50.35 -103.01 59.57
CA CYS A 26 -49.40 -104.08 59.34
C CYS A 26 -49.25 -104.34 57.83
N HIS A 27 -48.10 -103.96 57.26
CA HIS A 27 -47.74 -104.23 55.86
C HIS A 27 -47.02 -105.57 55.70
N TYR A 28 -47.35 -106.35 54.68
CA TYR A 28 -46.67 -107.62 54.37
C TYR A 28 -46.68 -107.98 52.88
N THR A 29 -45.63 -108.66 52.45
CA THR A 29 -45.48 -109.23 51.11
C THR A 29 -45.73 -110.73 51.17
N LEU A 30 -46.78 -111.19 50.49
CA LEU A 30 -46.95 -112.59 50.11
C LEU A 30 -45.89 -112.90 49.04
N THR A 31 -45.00 -113.86 49.26
CA THR A 31 -43.98 -114.21 48.25
C THR A 31 -44.49 -115.26 47.26
N GLN A 32 -43.78 -115.44 46.15
CA GLN A 32 -43.99 -116.50 45.16
C GLN A 32 -44.01 -117.95 45.72
N PHE A 33 -43.69 -118.16 47.00
CA PHE A 33 -43.64 -119.46 47.66
C PHE A 33 -44.89 -119.79 48.50
N ILE A 34 -45.91 -118.93 48.50
CA ILE A 34 -47.20 -119.17 49.19
C ILE A 34 -48.40 -118.82 48.30
N THR A 35 -49.30 -119.79 48.13
CA THR A 35 -50.63 -119.57 47.53
C THR A 35 -51.58 -119.12 48.66
N PRO A 36 -52.06 -117.86 48.68
CA PRO A 36 -52.90 -117.34 49.75
C PRO A 36 -54.33 -117.90 49.66
N HIS A 37 -55.00 -117.98 50.80
CA HIS A 37 -56.34 -118.55 50.92
C HIS A 37 -57.25 -117.71 51.84
N PRO A 38 -58.59 -117.64 51.62
CA PRO A 38 -59.54 -116.83 52.41
C PRO A 38 -59.68 -117.17 53.91
N LYS A 39 -58.86 -118.08 54.45
CA LYS A 39 -58.76 -118.42 55.87
C LYS A 39 -57.32 -118.38 56.39
N ASP A 40 -56.43 -117.73 55.65
CA ASP A 40 -55.12 -117.32 56.15
C ASP A 40 -55.30 -115.99 56.91
N TRP A 41 -54.45 -115.70 57.89
CA TRP A 41 -54.61 -114.56 58.79
C TRP A 41 -53.29 -114.05 59.35
N VAL A 42 -53.27 -112.76 59.71
CA VAL A 42 -52.17 -112.14 60.44
C VAL A 42 -52.57 -111.99 61.89
N GLY A 43 -51.79 -112.56 62.80
CA GLY A 43 -51.93 -112.35 64.24
C GLY A 43 -50.84 -111.43 64.78
N ILE A 44 -51.18 -110.64 65.80
CA ILE A 44 -50.20 -110.07 66.73
C ILE A 44 -49.97 -111.12 67.81
N PHE A 45 -48.73 -111.58 67.98
CA PHE A 45 -48.34 -112.56 68.99
C PHE A 45 -47.33 -111.93 69.95
N LYS A 46 -47.41 -112.27 71.24
CA LYS A 46 -46.35 -111.97 72.20
C LYS A 46 -45.12 -112.83 71.88
N VAL A 47 -43.92 -112.25 71.92
CA VAL A 47 -42.67 -112.98 71.66
C VAL A 47 -42.53 -114.13 72.65
N GLY A 48 -42.18 -115.32 72.16
CA GLY A 48 -42.16 -116.57 72.95
C GLY A 48 -43.43 -117.42 72.86
N TRP A 49 -44.35 -117.08 71.95
CA TRP A 49 -45.47 -117.96 71.57
C TRP A 49 -44.99 -119.38 71.18
N SER A 50 -45.81 -120.38 71.48
CA SER A 50 -45.52 -121.81 71.23
C SER A 50 -46.44 -122.42 70.15
N THR A 51 -47.65 -121.89 69.98
CA THR A 51 -48.63 -122.37 68.99
C THR A 51 -49.34 -121.22 68.29
N ALA A 52 -49.94 -121.50 67.13
CA ALA A 52 -50.82 -120.57 66.41
C ALA A 52 -52.14 -120.24 67.15
N ARG A 53 -52.34 -120.71 68.39
CA ARG A 53 -53.46 -120.30 69.26
C ARG A 53 -53.08 -119.18 70.23
N ASP A 54 -51.79 -118.87 70.34
CA ASP A 54 -51.24 -117.97 71.37
C ASP A 54 -51.23 -116.51 70.88
N TYR A 55 -52.18 -116.15 70.00
CA TYR A 55 -52.31 -114.80 69.46
C TYR A 55 -52.95 -113.87 70.49
N TYR A 56 -52.54 -112.60 70.50
CA TYR A 56 -53.19 -111.53 71.26
C TYR A 56 -54.44 -111.03 70.52
N THR A 57 -54.29 -110.75 69.23
CA THR A 57 -55.37 -110.40 68.30
C THR A 57 -55.05 -110.90 66.89
N PHE A 58 -56.03 -110.97 66.00
CA PHE A 58 -55.84 -111.37 64.61
C PHE A 58 -56.80 -110.70 63.65
N LEU A 59 -56.40 -110.64 62.38
CA LEU A 59 -57.23 -110.24 61.25
C LEU A 59 -57.03 -111.22 60.10
N TRP A 60 -58.11 -111.57 59.40
CA TRP A 60 -58.03 -112.38 58.17
C TRP A 60 -57.20 -111.66 57.11
N SER A 61 -56.33 -112.40 56.41
CA SER A 61 -55.56 -111.92 55.27
C SER A 61 -56.52 -111.70 54.09
N PRO A 62 -56.72 -110.47 53.59
CA PRO A 62 -57.57 -110.24 52.43
C PRO A 62 -56.99 -110.98 51.22
N LEU A 63 -57.78 -111.84 50.59
CA LEU A 63 -57.38 -112.48 49.34
C LEU A 63 -57.27 -111.40 48.25
N PRO A 64 -56.22 -111.38 47.41
CA PRO A 64 -56.19 -110.50 46.24
C PRO A 64 -57.23 -110.93 45.21
N ASP A 65 -58.07 -109.98 44.76
CA ASP A 65 -59.12 -110.24 43.75
C ASP A 65 -58.54 -110.71 42.40
N GLU A 66 -57.31 -110.32 42.09
CA GLU A 66 -56.56 -110.67 40.88
C GLU A 66 -55.26 -111.44 41.20
N TYR A 67 -55.31 -112.42 42.12
CA TYR A 67 -54.12 -113.24 42.43
C TYR A 67 -53.69 -114.11 41.25
N THR A 68 -52.42 -113.98 40.84
CA THR A 68 -51.76 -114.86 39.86
C THR A 68 -50.68 -115.70 40.55
N GLU A 69 -50.76 -117.02 40.41
CA GLU A 69 -49.92 -117.95 41.16
C GLU A 69 -48.43 -117.81 40.80
N GLY A 70 -47.58 -117.72 41.82
CA GLY A 70 -46.14 -117.47 41.68
C GLY A 70 -45.73 -116.00 41.60
N THR A 71 -46.66 -115.03 41.70
CA THR A 71 -46.32 -113.61 41.85
C THR A 71 -46.18 -113.20 43.32
N ALA A 72 -45.33 -112.20 43.60
CA ALA A 72 -45.20 -111.61 44.92
C ALA A 72 -46.17 -110.42 45.06
N VAL A 73 -46.98 -110.40 46.12
CA VAL A 73 -48.09 -109.44 46.29
C VAL A 73 -48.02 -108.75 47.64
N ASN A 74 -47.91 -107.42 47.64
CA ASN A 74 -48.04 -106.60 48.84
C ASN A 74 -49.51 -106.48 49.28
N ARG A 75 -49.76 -106.65 50.58
CA ARG A 75 -51.03 -106.45 51.29
C ARG A 75 -50.78 -105.63 52.56
N SER A 76 -51.83 -105.06 53.14
CA SER A 76 -51.83 -104.58 54.52
C SER A 76 -53.08 -105.05 55.27
N VAL A 77 -53.03 -105.01 56.60
CA VAL A 77 -54.21 -105.11 57.49
C VAL A 77 -54.10 -104.06 58.59
N ILE A 78 -55.21 -103.40 58.92
CA ILE A 78 -55.24 -102.33 59.92
C ILE A 78 -55.84 -102.87 61.21
N PHE A 79 -54.97 -103.14 62.20
CA PHE A 79 -55.39 -103.44 63.57
C PHE A 79 -55.92 -102.17 64.22
N GLN A 80 -57.20 -102.15 64.56
CA GLN A 80 -57.81 -100.99 65.22
C GLN A 80 -57.26 -100.81 66.64
N GLY A 81 -57.18 -99.57 67.11
CA GLY A 81 -56.50 -99.24 68.36
C GLY A 81 -57.02 -99.92 69.63
N TYR A 82 -58.28 -100.35 69.64
CA TYR A 82 -58.89 -101.11 70.74
C TYR A 82 -58.65 -102.63 70.65
N TYR A 83 -57.91 -103.11 69.64
CA TYR A 83 -57.48 -104.50 69.50
C TYR A 83 -55.98 -104.71 69.69
N VAL A 84 -55.17 -103.66 69.71
CA VAL A 84 -53.72 -103.77 69.95
C VAL A 84 -53.40 -103.80 71.46
N PRO A 85 -52.24 -104.34 71.87
CA PRO A 85 -51.74 -104.23 73.23
C PRO A 85 -51.60 -102.78 73.74
N ASN A 86 -51.59 -102.66 75.07
CA ASN A 86 -51.28 -101.44 75.79
C ASN A 86 -49.75 -101.27 75.95
N ASP A 87 -49.33 -100.17 76.58
CA ASP A 87 -47.96 -100.04 77.11
C ASP A 87 -47.81 -100.90 78.37
N ASP A 88 -47.58 -102.20 78.15
CA ASP A 88 -47.29 -103.21 79.17
C ASP A 88 -45.80 -103.60 79.21
N GLY A 89 -44.98 -102.96 78.38
CA GLY A 89 -43.54 -103.22 78.23
C GLY A 89 -43.20 -104.50 77.45
N GLU A 90 -44.18 -105.29 77.03
CA GLU A 90 -43.94 -106.58 76.38
C GLU A 90 -43.59 -106.45 74.89
N PHE A 91 -42.83 -107.41 74.39
CA PHE A 91 -42.49 -107.49 72.97
C PHE A 91 -43.51 -108.32 72.19
N TYR A 92 -43.95 -107.76 71.07
CA TYR A 92 -44.92 -108.34 70.15
C TYR A 92 -44.31 -108.47 68.75
N GLN A 93 -44.86 -109.39 67.95
CA GLN A 93 -44.51 -109.60 66.56
C GLN A 93 -45.74 -110.00 65.75
N PHE A 94 -45.81 -109.57 64.50
CA PHE A 94 -46.79 -110.10 63.55
C PHE A 94 -46.38 -111.51 63.13
N CYS A 95 -47.33 -112.44 63.01
CA CYS A 95 -47.11 -113.74 62.39
C CYS A 95 -48.21 -114.02 61.36
N TYR A 96 -47.82 -114.53 60.19
CA TYR A 96 -48.75 -114.95 59.13
C TYR A 96 -49.05 -116.44 59.29
N VAL A 97 -50.32 -116.78 59.46
CA VAL A 97 -50.81 -118.14 59.71
C VAL A 97 -51.73 -118.57 58.58
N THR A 98 -51.50 -119.75 58.04
CA THR A 98 -52.34 -120.33 56.98
C THR A 98 -53.60 -121.00 57.54
N HIS A 99 -54.56 -121.27 56.67
CA HIS A 99 -55.75 -122.09 56.91
C HIS A 99 -55.47 -123.52 57.40
N LYS A 100 -54.22 -124.00 57.30
CA LYS A 100 -53.75 -125.28 57.86
C LYS A 100 -53.22 -125.16 59.30
N GLY A 101 -53.09 -123.94 59.82
CA GLY A 101 -52.42 -123.63 61.08
C GLY A 101 -50.90 -123.51 60.98
N GLU A 102 -50.32 -123.62 59.79
CA GLU A 102 -48.88 -123.44 59.56
C GLU A 102 -48.51 -121.96 59.57
N ILE A 103 -47.47 -121.58 60.31
CA ILE A 103 -46.94 -120.21 60.35
C ILE A 103 -45.91 -120.05 59.23
N ARG A 104 -46.12 -119.06 58.36
CA ARG A 104 -45.39 -118.87 57.09
C ARG A 104 -44.65 -117.53 56.99
N GLY A 105 -44.75 -116.69 58.01
CA GLY A 105 -44.01 -115.43 58.14
C GLY A 105 -44.03 -114.94 59.58
N ALA A 106 -42.99 -114.23 60.01
CA ALA A 106 -42.89 -113.57 61.32
C ALA A 106 -42.13 -112.25 61.20
N SER A 107 -42.54 -111.21 61.93
CA SER A 107 -41.86 -109.90 61.93
C SER A 107 -40.71 -109.83 62.92
N THR A 108 -39.90 -108.77 62.81
CA THR A 108 -39.09 -108.30 63.93
C THR A 108 -39.98 -107.92 65.13
N PRO A 109 -39.51 -108.09 66.38
CA PRO A 109 -40.24 -107.63 67.57
C PRO A 109 -40.40 -106.11 67.65
N PHE A 110 -41.50 -105.67 68.26
CA PHE A 110 -41.86 -104.28 68.55
C PHE A 110 -42.61 -104.16 69.89
N GLN A 111 -42.64 -102.95 70.47
CA GLN A 111 -43.42 -102.64 71.69
C GLN A 111 -44.54 -101.63 71.38
N PHE A 112 -45.56 -101.59 72.22
CA PHE A 112 -46.55 -100.49 72.21
C PHE A 112 -46.16 -99.48 73.28
N ARG A 113 -45.81 -98.25 72.90
CA ARG A 113 -45.44 -97.17 73.84
C ARG A 113 -45.54 -95.78 73.21
N ALA A 114 -45.70 -94.75 74.03
CA ALA A 114 -45.73 -93.36 73.58
C ALA A 114 -44.31 -92.78 73.38
N ASN A 115 -44.17 -91.84 72.44
CA ASN A 115 -42.91 -91.11 72.25
C ASN A 115 -42.76 -89.99 73.28
N SER A 116 -41.57 -89.83 73.85
CA SER A 116 -41.18 -88.71 74.72
C SER A 116 -40.31 -87.70 73.95
N PRO A 117 -40.30 -86.40 74.33
CA PRO A 117 -39.35 -85.42 73.78
C PRO A 117 -37.89 -85.82 74.05
N THR A 118 -36.98 -85.38 73.18
CA THR A 118 -35.53 -85.69 73.23
C THR A 118 -34.72 -84.40 73.09
N GLU A 119 -33.46 -84.38 73.51
CA GLU A 119 -32.60 -83.17 73.62
C GLU A 119 -32.33 -82.41 72.30
N GLU A 120 -32.72 -82.96 71.14
CA GLU A 120 -32.39 -82.48 69.79
C GLU A 120 -33.05 -81.13 69.37
N GLU A 121 -33.91 -80.55 70.23
CA GLU A 121 -34.72 -79.35 69.91
C GLU A 121 -34.18 -78.04 70.54
N LEU A 122 -33.21 -78.14 71.46
CA LEU A 122 -32.49 -77.02 72.06
C LEU A 122 -31.15 -76.78 71.36
N LEU A 123 -30.74 -75.51 71.23
CA LEU A 123 -29.42 -75.14 70.69
C LEU A 123 -28.69 -74.19 71.63
N THR A 124 -27.41 -74.45 71.86
CA THR A 124 -26.45 -73.49 72.41
C THR A 124 -25.91 -72.63 71.27
N VAL A 125 -26.04 -71.31 71.40
CA VAL A 125 -25.50 -70.33 70.45
C VAL A 125 -24.47 -69.47 71.16
N GLU A 126 -23.35 -69.20 70.49
CA GLU A 126 -22.30 -68.28 70.96
C GLU A 126 -22.69 -66.84 70.58
N ASP A 127 -22.51 -65.91 71.52
CA ASP A 127 -22.79 -64.48 71.30
C ASP A 127 -21.70 -63.83 70.44
N GLU A 128 -22.09 -63.27 69.29
CA GLU A 128 -21.19 -62.62 68.33
C GLU A 128 -20.48 -61.37 68.91
N GLY A 129 -20.92 -60.87 70.08
CA GLY A 129 -20.21 -59.87 70.87
C GLY A 129 -18.90 -60.33 71.52
N GLY A 130 -18.52 -61.61 71.41
CA GLY A 130 -17.28 -62.15 71.96
C GLY A 130 -17.30 -62.35 73.47
N SER A 131 -18.50 -62.52 74.05
CA SER A 131 -18.67 -62.89 75.45
C SER A 131 -18.64 -64.42 75.62
N ASP A 132 -18.01 -64.91 76.70
CA ASP A 132 -17.85 -66.35 77.01
C ASP A 132 -19.15 -66.95 77.60
N ILE A 133 -20.30 -66.61 76.97
CA ILE A 133 -21.65 -66.87 77.47
C ILE A 133 -22.45 -67.60 76.40
N LEU A 134 -22.53 -68.92 76.52
CA LEU A 134 -23.37 -69.78 75.69
C LEU A 134 -24.84 -69.58 76.03
N VAL A 135 -25.62 -69.02 75.10
CA VAL A 135 -27.06 -68.81 75.28
C VAL A 135 -27.82 -70.03 74.77
N VAL A 136 -28.56 -70.69 75.66
CA VAL A 136 -29.46 -71.79 75.28
C VAL A 136 -30.77 -71.21 74.75
N THR A 137 -31.04 -71.38 73.46
CA THR A 137 -32.27 -70.93 72.81
C THR A 137 -33.04 -72.10 72.20
N THR A 138 -34.32 -71.90 71.88
CA THR A 138 -35.05 -72.84 71.03
C THR A 138 -34.62 -72.64 69.58
N LYS A 139 -34.49 -73.74 68.84
CA LYS A 139 -34.05 -73.73 67.44
C LYS A 139 -34.89 -72.82 66.53
N ALA A 140 -36.19 -72.66 66.83
CA ALA A 140 -37.07 -71.75 66.10
C ALA A 140 -36.67 -70.27 66.26
N SER A 141 -36.47 -69.80 67.49
CA SER A 141 -36.22 -68.39 67.79
C SER A 141 -34.92 -67.87 67.17
N TYR A 142 -33.87 -68.69 67.14
CA TYR A 142 -32.60 -68.33 66.48
C TYR A 142 -32.74 -68.23 64.95
N LEU A 143 -33.51 -69.14 64.34
CA LEU A 143 -33.76 -69.12 62.89
C LEU A 143 -34.65 -67.94 62.47
N GLU A 144 -35.61 -67.53 63.30
CA GLU A 144 -36.41 -66.33 63.09
C GLU A 144 -35.54 -65.06 63.13
N GLN A 145 -34.65 -64.93 64.12
CA GLN A 145 -33.71 -63.80 64.19
C GLN A 145 -32.78 -63.75 62.97
N LYS A 146 -32.11 -64.87 62.62
CA LYS A 146 -31.19 -64.89 61.46
C LYS A 146 -31.91 -64.70 60.13
N MET A 147 -33.20 -65.05 60.00
CA MET A 147 -33.98 -64.68 58.81
C MET A 147 -34.27 -63.17 58.74
N GLU A 148 -34.51 -62.50 59.87
CA GLU A 148 -34.74 -61.04 59.88
C GLU A 148 -33.44 -60.26 59.62
N GLU A 149 -32.30 -60.71 60.17
CA GLU A 149 -30.97 -60.15 59.84
C GLU A 149 -30.69 -60.26 58.34
N VAL A 150 -30.82 -61.45 57.74
CA VAL A 150 -30.66 -61.66 56.29
C VAL A 150 -31.69 -60.86 55.46
N ARG A 151 -32.89 -60.62 55.99
CA ARG A 151 -33.89 -59.76 55.34
C ARG A 151 -33.44 -58.29 55.30
N LEU A 152 -32.87 -57.78 56.39
CA LEU A 152 -32.34 -56.42 56.47
C LEU A 152 -31.09 -56.24 55.60
N GLU A 153 -30.15 -57.20 55.63
CA GLU A 153 -28.98 -57.21 54.73
C GLU A 153 -29.40 -57.19 53.26
N LYS A 154 -30.35 -58.06 52.87
CA LYS A 154 -30.90 -58.10 51.51
C LYS A 154 -31.53 -56.76 51.12
N ASP A 155 -32.32 -56.15 51.99
CA ASP A 155 -32.99 -54.89 51.69
C ASP A 155 -31.99 -53.70 51.62
N GLU A 156 -30.87 -53.75 52.35
CA GLU A 156 -29.77 -52.78 52.22
C GLU A 156 -28.95 -53.00 50.94
N LEU A 157 -28.61 -54.26 50.60
CA LEU A 157 -27.97 -54.62 49.34
C LEU A 157 -28.82 -54.20 48.13
N LEU A 158 -30.15 -54.25 48.22
CA LEU A 158 -31.04 -53.74 47.16
C LEU A 158 -30.97 -52.22 47.02
N LYS A 159 -30.81 -51.44 48.11
CA LYS A 159 -30.57 -49.99 48.03
C LYS A 159 -29.21 -49.70 47.39
N SER A 160 -28.17 -50.41 47.83
CA SER A 160 -26.80 -50.28 47.29
C SER A 160 -26.77 -50.59 45.79
N LEU A 161 -27.42 -51.68 45.35
CA LEU A 161 -27.57 -52.01 43.93
C LEU A 161 -28.33 -50.92 43.17
N ALA A 162 -29.41 -50.35 43.72
CA ALA A 162 -30.15 -49.27 43.06
C ALA A 162 -29.32 -47.98 42.91
N LEU A 163 -28.50 -47.63 43.90
CA LEU A 163 -27.58 -46.49 43.84
C LEU A 163 -26.48 -46.73 42.79
N LEU A 164 -25.77 -47.86 42.86
CA LEU A 164 -24.74 -48.24 41.87
C LEU A 164 -25.32 -48.33 40.45
N GLN A 165 -26.57 -48.80 40.31
CA GLN A 165 -27.23 -48.90 39.02
C GLN A 165 -27.56 -47.51 38.44
N LYS A 166 -27.93 -46.54 39.29
CA LYS A 166 -28.14 -45.12 38.94
C LYS A 166 -26.82 -44.43 38.58
N GLU A 167 -25.78 -44.55 39.42
CA GLU A 167 -24.44 -44.00 39.14
C GLU A 167 -23.90 -44.51 37.80
N ARG A 168 -24.14 -45.79 37.48
CA ARG A 168 -23.76 -46.42 36.21
C ARG A 168 -24.59 -45.94 35.01
N ASP A 169 -25.84 -45.52 35.20
CA ASP A 169 -26.62 -44.84 34.14
C ASP A 169 -26.12 -43.40 33.94
N GLU A 170 -25.92 -42.64 35.02
CA GLU A 170 -25.44 -41.25 34.97
C GLU A 170 -24.04 -41.15 34.32
N ALA A 171 -23.11 -42.02 34.68
CA ALA A 171 -21.79 -42.09 34.06
C ALA A 171 -21.84 -42.54 32.58
N LEU A 172 -22.90 -43.25 32.16
CA LEU A 172 -23.08 -43.67 30.77
C LEU A 172 -23.65 -42.54 29.92
N GLU A 173 -24.56 -41.72 30.48
CA GLU A 173 -25.04 -40.46 29.89
C GLU A 173 -23.93 -39.41 29.79
N GLU A 174 -23.11 -39.21 30.83
CA GLU A 174 -21.95 -38.32 30.80
C GLU A 174 -20.97 -38.72 29.70
N LYS A 175 -20.60 -40.01 29.65
CA LYS A 175 -19.76 -40.59 28.59
C LYS A 175 -20.38 -40.40 27.19
N ASP A 176 -21.71 -40.45 27.06
CA ASP A 176 -22.41 -40.18 25.80
C ASP A 176 -22.56 -38.68 25.48
N SER A 177 -22.36 -37.77 26.43
CA SER A 177 -22.22 -36.33 26.15
C SER A 177 -20.81 -36.01 25.65
N ILE A 178 -19.80 -36.45 26.41
CA ILE A 178 -18.38 -36.26 26.07
C ILE A 178 -18.05 -36.87 24.70
N GLN A 179 -18.64 -38.02 24.34
CA GLN A 179 -18.51 -38.61 23.01
C GLN A 179 -19.00 -37.67 21.89
N LYS A 180 -20.14 -37.00 22.09
CA LYS A 180 -20.73 -36.05 21.10
C LYS A 180 -19.94 -34.76 21.02
N GLU A 181 -19.50 -34.23 22.15
CA GLU A 181 -18.65 -33.03 22.23
C GLU A 181 -17.30 -33.28 21.53
N TYR A 182 -16.69 -34.44 21.77
CA TYR A 182 -15.49 -34.87 21.04
C TYR A 182 -15.73 -35.03 19.53
N GLU A 183 -16.87 -35.58 19.11
CA GLU A 183 -17.20 -35.71 17.69
C GLU A 183 -17.43 -34.34 17.02
N GLN A 184 -18.10 -33.40 17.69
CA GLN A 184 -18.28 -32.02 17.22
C GLN A 184 -16.95 -31.26 17.13
N GLU A 185 -16.09 -31.34 18.16
CA GLU A 185 -14.77 -30.70 18.13
C GLU A 185 -13.86 -31.34 17.06
N ARG A 186 -13.97 -32.65 16.84
CA ARG A 186 -13.26 -33.32 15.74
C ARG A 186 -13.73 -32.81 14.37
N GLU A 187 -15.03 -32.60 14.18
CA GLU A 187 -15.59 -32.06 12.93
C GLU A 187 -15.19 -30.59 12.72
N SER A 188 -15.29 -29.76 13.77
CA SER A 188 -14.74 -28.39 13.81
C SER A 188 -13.26 -28.37 13.41
N SER A 189 -12.44 -29.24 14.01
CA SER A 189 -11.02 -29.37 13.74
C SER A 189 -10.70 -29.88 12.32
N VAL A 190 -11.62 -30.60 11.65
CA VAL A 190 -11.48 -30.99 10.24
C VAL A 190 -11.86 -29.83 9.31
N GLN A 191 -12.95 -29.13 9.62
CA GLN A 191 -13.40 -27.96 8.85
C GLN A 191 -12.36 -26.83 8.90
N LEU A 192 -11.82 -26.49 10.08
CA LEU A 192 -10.79 -25.47 10.24
C LEU A 192 -9.49 -25.83 9.48
N LYS A 193 -9.11 -27.12 9.42
CA LYS A 193 -7.98 -27.58 8.60
C LYS A 193 -8.24 -27.41 7.10
N LYS A 194 -9.47 -27.66 6.65
CA LYS A 194 -9.88 -27.44 5.25
C LYS A 194 -9.84 -25.95 4.88
N GLU A 195 -10.38 -25.08 5.73
CA GLU A 195 -10.35 -23.63 5.55
C GLU A 195 -8.91 -23.09 5.54
N MET A 196 -8.05 -23.56 6.46
CA MET A 196 -6.62 -23.23 6.46
C MET A 196 -5.93 -23.65 5.16
N GLN A 197 -6.26 -24.84 4.62
CA GLN A 197 -5.70 -25.32 3.36
C GLN A 197 -6.20 -24.52 2.14
N GLU A 198 -7.48 -24.13 2.12
CA GLU A 198 -8.06 -23.28 1.08
C GLU A 198 -7.47 -21.86 1.11
N LEU A 199 -7.28 -21.29 2.30
CA LEU A 199 -6.54 -20.04 2.49
C LEU A 199 -5.07 -20.16 2.04
N GLN A 200 -4.40 -21.29 2.31
CA GLN A 200 -3.02 -21.49 1.87
C GLN A 200 -2.88 -21.56 0.34
N VAL A 201 -3.84 -22.21 -0.36
CA VAL A 201 -3.91 -22.21 -1.83
C VAL A 201 -4.23 -20.81 -2.38
N SER A 202 -5.14 -20.07 -1.74
CA SER A 202 -5.45 -18.68 -2.09
C SER A 202 -4.23 -17.77 -1.96
N ILE A 203 -3.46 -17.89 -0.87
CA ILE A 203 -2.20 -17.15 -0.66
C ILE A 203 -1.17 -17.47 -1.74
N GLN A 204 -1.05 -18.73 -2.17
CA GLN A 204 -0.17 -19.11 -3.28
C GLN A 204 -0.62 -18.49 -4.60
N SER A 205 -1.91 -18.56 -4.94
CA SER A 205 -2.47 -17.92 -6.14
C SER A 205 -2.23 -16.41 -6.17
N LEU A 206 -2.40 -15.72 -5.03
CA LEU A 206 -2.13 -14.29 -4.89
C LEU A 206 -0.63 -13.95 -4.96
N GLN A 207 0.25 -14.86 -4.55
CA GLN A 207 1.70 -14.70 -4.74
C GLN A 207 2.09 -14.85 -6.21
N GLU A 208 1.50 -15.80 -6.94
CA GLU A 208 1.71 -15.96 -8.39
C GLU A 208 1.18 -14.75 -9.17
N GLU A 209 -0.03 -14.26 -8.86
CA GLU A 209 -0.59 -13.05 -9.45
C GLU A 209 0.29 -11.82 -9.16
N LYS A 210 0.78 -11.66 -7.93
CA LYS A 210 1.71 -10.58 -7.55
C LYS A 210 3.02 -10.62 -8.36
N VAL A 211 3.56 -11.81 -8.66
CA VAL A 211 4.76 -11.96 -9.49
C VAL A 211 4.45 -11.61 -10.95
N GLU A 212 3.31 -12.03 -11.48
CA GLU A 212 2.86 -11.71 -12.84
C GLU A 212 2.57 -10.20 -13.02
N VAL A 213 1.93 -9.56 -12.05
CA VAL A 213 1.73 -8.10 -12.03
C VAL A 213 3.06 -7.37 -11.97
N LYS A 214 4.02 -7.82 -11.14
CA LYS A 214 5.37 -7.24 -11.09
C LYS A 214 6.10 -7.36 -12.43
N ARG A 215 6.03 -8.52 -13.09
CA ARG A 215 6.59 -8.75 -14.44
C ARG A 215 5.97 -7.80 -15.47
N ARG A 216 4.65 -7.60 -15.45
CA ARG A 216 3.95 -6.65 -16.35
C ARG A 216 4.35 -5.20 -16.10
N MET A 217 4.56 -4.80 -14.83
CA MET A 217 5.07 -3.48 -14.49
C MET A 217 6.49 -3.28 -15.05
N GLU A 218 7.39 -4.25 -14.84
CA GLU A 218 8.76 -4.20 -15.37
C GLU A 218 8.80 -4.12 -16.91
N GLU A 219 7.94 -4.87 -17.61
CA GLU A 219 7.80 -4.80 -19.07
C GLU A 219 7.24 -3.45 -19.55
N ASN A 220 6.31 -2.85 -18.79
CA ASN A 220 5.78 -1.53 -19.14
C ASN A 220 6.78 -0.40 -18.85
N THR A 221 7.55 -0.47 -17.76
CA THR A 221 8.66 0.46 -17.50
C THR A 221 9.73 0.35 -18.59
N ALA A 222 10.10 -0.86 -19.03
CA ALA A 222 11.03 -1.05 -20.14
C ALA A 222 10.50 -0.45 -21.46
N ARG A 223 9.19 -0.55 -21.74
CA ARG A 223 8.55 0.10 -22.89
C ARG A 223 8.55 1.63 -22.78
N LEU A 224 8.30 2.19 -21.60
CA LEU A 224 8.36 3.64 -21.39
C LEU A 224 9.76 4.18 -21.65
N LEU A 225 10.79 3.56 -21.08
CA LEU A 225 12.19 3.93 -21.35
C LEU A 225 12.56 3.86 -22.83
N GLN A 226 12.05 2.85 -23.56
CA GLN A 226 12.29 2.76 -25.01
C GLN A 226 11.58 3.88 -25.79
N LEU A 227 10.36 4.25 -25.40
CA LEU A 227 9.61 5.35 -26.00
C LEU A 227 10.21 6.72 -25.67
N GLU A 228 10.80 6.88 -24.50
CA GLU A 228 11.59 8.06 -24.12
C GLU A 228 12.86 8.18 -24.98
N GLU A 229 13.60 7.08 -25.18
CA GLU A 229 14.76 7.04 -26.09
C GLU A 229 14.35 7.34 -27.55
N ASP A 230 13.27 6.76 -28.04
CA ASP A 230 12.73 7.03 -29.37
C ASP A 230 12.28 8.51 -29.51
N LEU A 231 11.65 9.09 -28.49
CA LEU A 231 11.25 10.50 -28.47
C LEU A 231 12.46 11.45 -28.46
N ILE A 232 13.51 11.14 -27.70
CA ILE A 232 14.80 11.85 -27.74
C ILE A 232 15.42 11.72 -29.14
N GLY A 233 15.37 10.53 -29.73
CA GLY A 233 15.85 10.28 -31.10
C GLY A 233 15.05 11.00 -32.18
N VAL A 234 13.75 11.22 -32.00
CA VAL A 234 12.88 11.98 -32.92
C VAL A 234 13.08 13.49 -32.75
N THR A 235 13.11 13.99 -31.52
CA THR A 235 13.33 15.42 -31.23
C THR A 235 14.71 15.89 -31.68
N GLN A 236 15.77 15.09 -31.48
CA GLN A 236 17.10 15.39 -32.01
C GLN A 236 17.13 15.46 -33.55
N LYS A 237 16.43 14.54 -34.25
CA LYS A 237 16.28 14.59 -35.72
C LYS A 237 15.47 15.80 -36.17
N GLY A 238 14.45 16.21 -35.40
CA GLY A 238 13.70 17.44 -35.61
C GLY A 238 14.59 18.67 -35.57
N LEU A 239 15.38 18.83 -34.50
CA LEU A 239 16.31 19.94 -34.31
C LEU A 239 17.41 19.98 -35.40
N GLN A 240 17.90 18.81 -35.85
CA GLN A 240 18.81 18.72 -37.01
C GLN A 240 18.15 19.24 -38.29
N LYS A 241 16.87 18.92 -38.53
CA LYS A 241 16.13 19.39 -39.70
C LYS A 241 15.76 20.87 -39.62
N GLU A 242 15.51 21.39 -38.43
CA GLU A 242 15.29 22.82 -38.18
C GLU A 242 16.58 23.63 -38.44
N THR A 243 17.72 23.19 -37.92
CA THR A 243 19.02 23.84 -38.16
C THR A 243 19.46 23.75 -39.63
N GLU A 244 19.21 22.62 -40.33
CA GLU A 244 19.37 22.53 -41.79
C GLU A 244 18.48 23.55 -42.53
N LEU A 245 17.23 23.70 -42.10
CA LEU A 245 16.24 24.59 -42.70
C LEU A 245 16.58 26.07 -42.48
N ASP A 246 17.14 26.44 -41.31
CA ASP A 246 17.67 27.79 -41.06
C ASP A 246 18.93 28.09 -41.88
N CYS A 247 19.86 27.13 -42.02
CA CYS A 247 20.99 27.27 -42.95
C CYS A 247 20.52 27.50 -44.40
N LEU A 248 19.39 26.90 -44.80
CA LEU A 248 18.76 27.14 -46.09
C LEU A 248 18.05 28.50 -46.16
N LYS A 249 17.35 28.95 -45.11
CA LYS A 249 16.77 30.32 -45.03
C LYS A 249 17.87 31.38 -45.24
N ASP A 250 18.99 31.28 -44.53
CA ASP A 250 20.07 32.26 -44.62
C ASP A 250 20.78 32.23 -45.97
N ARG A 251 20.92 31.04 -46.58
CA ARG A 251 21.38 30.93 -47.97
C ARG A 251 20.41 31.61 -48.95
N VAL A 252 19.09 31.50 -48.73
CA VAL A 252 18.08 32.19 -49.55
C VAL A 252 18.14 33.71 -49.35
N LYS A 253 18.23 34.21 -48.11
CA LYS A 253 18.44 35.64 -47.80
C LYS A 253 19.68 36.18 -48.52
N LYS A 254 20.80 35.46 -48.47
CA LYS A 254 22.03 35.85 -49.17
C LYS A 254 21.85 35.91 -50.69
N LEU A 255 21.20 34.90 -51.29
CA LEU A 255 20.91 34.89 -52.73
C LEU A 255 19.92 35.99 -53.15
N MET A 256 19.00 36.41 -52.28
CA MET A 256 18.14 37.58 -52.49
C MET A 256 18.96 38.87 -52.53
N LEU A 257 19.84 39.10 -51.56
CA LEU A 257 20.73 40.27 -51.53
C LEU A 257 21.69 40.31 -52.73
N GLU A 258 22.24 39.16 -53.13
CA GLU A 258 23.06 39.04 -54.35
C GLU A 258 22.24 39.34 -55.62
N LYS A 259 20.98 38.88 -55.69
CA LYS A 259 20.05 39.21 -56.79
C LYS A 259 19.75 40.71 -56.82
N GLU A 260 19.42 41.34 -55.70
CA GLU A 260 19.09 42.76 -55.60
C GLU A 260 20.30 43.64 -55.97
N ALA A 261 21.51 43.26 -55.55
CA ALA A 261 22.75 43.92 -55.97
C ALA A 261 22.98 43.81 -57.49
N LEU A 262 22.74 42.64 -58.10
CA LEU A 262 22.85 42.44 -59.54
C LEU A 262 21.74 43.16 -60.33
N GLU A 263 20.52 43.26 -59.81
CA GLU A 263 19.43 44.04 -60.41
C GLU A 263 19.70 45.54 -60.34
N SER A 264 20.31 46.02 -59.25
CA SER A 264 20.79 47.39 -59.09
C SER A 264 21.94 47.70 -60.06
N GLN A 265 22.95 46.82 -60.17
CA GLN A 265 24.01 46.96 -61.16
C GLN A 265 23.46 46.97 -62.60
N LEU A 266 22.56 46.04 -62.92
CA LEU A 266 21.90 45.98 -64.24
C LEU A 266 21.03 47.22 -64.53
N LYS A 267 20.55 47.93 -63.51
CA LYS A 267 19.89 49.22 -63.68
C LYS A 267 20.92 50.31 -63.99
N ASN A 268 21.99 50.42 -63.21
CA ASN A 268 23.05 51.41 -63.43
C ASN A 268 23.66 51.28 -64.84
N GLU A 269 23.96 50.05 -65.29
CA GLU A 269 24.44 49.75 -66.65
C GLU A 269 23.44 50.17 -67.76
N LYS A 270 22.13 50.12 -67.50
CA LYS A 270 21.10 50.62 -68.45
C LYS A 270 21.04 52.15 -68.46
N ASP A 271 21.12 52.77 -67.29
CA ASP A 271 21.05 54.22 -67.13
C ASP A 271 22.31 54.88 -67.72
N GLU A 272 23.49 54.29 -67.50
CA GLU A 272 24.74 54.66 -68.21
C GLU A 272 24.62 54.46 -69.72
N LYS A 273 24.08 53.33 -70.19
CA LYS A 273 23.89 53.07 -71.62
C LYS A 273 22.96 54.09 -72.29
N GLU A 274 21.88 54.51 -71.63
CA GLU A 274 21.03 55.59 -72.13
C GLU A 274 21.73 56.95 -72.07
N LEU A 275 22.57 57.22 -71.06
CA LEU A 275 23.43 58.41 -71.00
C LEU A 275 24.44 58.45 -72.16
N TYR A 276 25.16 57.36 -72.44
CA TYR A 276 26.06 57.25 -73.62
C TYR A 276 25.31 57.47 -74.94
N LYS A 277 24.07 56.97 -75.05
CA LYS A 277 23.18 57.16 -76.21
C LYS A 277 22.68 58.60 -76.35
N ILE A 278 22.51 59.32 -75.23
CA ILE A 278 22.26 60.78 -75.24
C ILE A 278 23.52 61.54 -75.66
N HIS A 279 24.70 61.20 -75.14
CA HIS A 279 25.97 61.80 -75.55
C HIS A 279 26.27 61.59 -77.04
N LEU A 280 26.00 60.39 -77.58
CA LEU A 280 26.14 60.12 -79.01
C LEU A 280 25.23 61.02 -79.85
N LYS A 281 23.93 61.09 -79.53
CA LYS A 281 22.98 61.99 -80.21
C LYS A 281 23.39 63.45 -80.12
N ASN A 282 23.88 63.90 -78.96
CA ASN A 282 24.35 65.28 -78.79
C ASN A 282 25.58 65.56 -79.67
N ARG A 283 26.51 64.60 -79.78
CA ARG A 283 27.69 64.70 -80.65
C ARG A 283 27.35 64.63 -82.15
N GLU A 284 26.34 63.86 -82.53
CA GLU A 284 25.79 63.85 -83.90
C GLU A 284 25.10 65.19 -84.24
N LEU A 285 24.37 65.76 -83.29
CA LEU A 285 23.71 67.07 -83.41
C LEU A 285 24.72 68.23 -83.42
N GLU A 286 25.84 68.10 -82.71
CA GLU A 286 26.98 69.03 -82.78
C GLU A 286 27.73 68.89 -84.11
N ASN A 287 27.98 67.67 -84.58
CA ASN A 287 28.63 67.42 -85.87
C ASN A 287 27.81 67.97 -87.05
N THR A 288 26.48 67.85 -87.00
CA THR A 288 25.60 68.44 -88.04
C THR A 288 25.55 69.97 -87.97
N LYS A 289 25.57 70.59 -86.78
CA LYS A 289 25.77 72.04 -86.62
C LYS A 289 27.09 72.51 -87.23
N LEU A 290 28.21 71.90 -86.81
CA LEU A 290 29.55 72.23 -87.32
C LEU A 290 29.66 72.00 -88.84
N SER A 291 29.00 70.98 -89.38
CA SER A 291 28.93 70.74 -90.83
C SER A 291 28.15 71.83 -91.57
N ALA A 292 27.05 72.33 -91.00
CA ALA A 292 26.29 73.45 -91.54
C ALA A 292 27.08 74.77 -91.43
N GLU A 293 27.76 75.02 -90.31
CA GLU A 293 28.66 76.17 -90.14
C GLU A 293 29.82 76.14 -91.14
N LEU A 294 30.44 74.97 -91.36
CA LEU A 294 31.46 74.79 -92.41
C LEU A 294 30.89 74.98 -93.82
N GLN A 295 29.62 74.66 -94.06
CA GLN A 295 28.96 74.93 -95.35
C GLN A 295 28.68 76.44 -95.54
N MET A 296 28.30 77.16 -94.49
CA MET A 296 28.15 78.62 -94.51
C MET A 296 29.50 79.33 -94.66
N LEU A 297 30.55 78.88 -93.97
CA LEU A 297 31.90 79.41 -94.13
C LEU A 297 32.42 79.19 -95.56
N LYS A 298 32.17 78.02 -96.16
CA LYS A 298 32.50 77.76 -97.57
C LYS A 298 31.75 78.67 -98.55
N SER A 299 30.46 78.97 -98.33
CA SER A 299 29.75 79.91 -99.21
C SER A 299 30.20 81.36 -99.01
N VAL A 300 30.52 81.75 -97.77
CA VAL A 300 31.15 83.04 -97.46
C VAL A 300 32.54 83.15 -98.10
N ASP A 301 33.37 82.10 -98.08
CA ASP A 301 34.70 82.12 -98.69
C ASP A 301 34.66 82.06 -100.22
N VAL A 302 33.69 81.37 -100.82
CA VAL A 302 33.41 81.48 -102.27
C VAL A 302 32.97 82.91 -102.63
N ASN A 303 32.13 83.54 -101.80
CA ASN A 303 31.76 84.94 -102.01
C ASN A 303 32.98 85.88 -101.85
N LYS A 304 33.85 85.65 -100.87
CA LYS A 304 35.11 86.39 -100.71
C LYS A 304 36.02 86.20 -101.92
N GLU A 305 36.24 84.98 -102.43
CA GLU A 305 37.07 84.77 -103.62
C GLU A 305 36.45 85.40 -104.88
N ASN A 306 35.13 85.42 -105.01
CA ASN A 306 34.45 86.18 -106.08
C ASN A 306 34.70 87.69 -105.95
N THR A 307 34.56 88.28 -104.76
CA THR A 307 34.87 89.70 -104.50
C THR A 307 36.37 89.99 -104.65
N ILE A 308 37.24 89.07 -104.23
CA ILE A 308 38.69 89.17 -104.40
C ILE A 308 39.06 89.06 -105.89
N ALA A 309 38.36 88.27 -106.71
CA ALA A 309 38.55 88.21 -108.16
C ALA A 309 38.13 89.52 -108.82
N GLN A 310 36.97 90.08 -108.46
CA GLN A 310 36.51 91.40 -108.90
C GLN A 310 37.53 92.49 -108.51
N LEU A 311 37.98 92.51 -107.24
CA LEU A 311 38.99 93.45 -106.77
C LEU A 311 40.35 93.21 -107.44
N LYS A 312 40.78 91.97 -107.71
CA LYS A 312 42.01 91.66 -108.48
C LYS A 312 41.91 92.24 -109.90
N GLU A 313 40.74 92.18 -110.53
CA GLU A 313 40.48 92.75 -111.86
C GLU A 313 40.45 94.29 -111.84
N GLU A 314 39.81 94.91 -110.85
CA GLU A 314 39.85 96.36 -110.62
C GLU A 314 41.26 96.86 -110.27
N LEU A 315 42.00 96.12 -109.45
CA LEU A 315 43.39 96.44 -109.10
C LEU A 315 44.32 96.19 -110.30
N ALA A 316 43.97 95.31 -111.25
CA ALA A 316 44.65 95.21 -112.54
C ALA A 316 44.35 96.42 -113.46
N ARG A 317 43.08 96.84 -113.57
CA ARG A 317 42.69 98.11 -114.25
C ARG A 317 43.41 99.31 -113.63
N ALA A 318 43.42 99.40 -112.30
CA ALA A 318 44.07 100.47 -111.55
C ALA A 318 45.60 100.38 -111.67
N LYS A 319 46.22 99.19 -111.73
CA LYS A 319 47.65 99.02 -112.02
C LYS A 319 48.03 99.40 -113.44
N ALA A 320 47.16 99.22 -114.43
CA ALA A 320 47.41 99.73 -115.79
C ALA A 320 47.37 101.27 -115.80
N CYS A 321 46.36 101.87 -115.16
CA CYS A 321 46.26 103.32 -114.99
C CYS A 321 47.45 103.88 -114.17
N LEU A 322 47.82 103.21 -113.08
CA LEU A 322 48.97 103.57 -112.26
C LEU A 322 50.28 103.34 -112.98
N ALA A 323 50.45 102.32 -113.83
CA ALA A 323 51.68 102.17 -114.62
C ALA A 323 51.86 103.34 -115.61
N GLU A 324 50.78 103.83 -116.21
CA GLU A 324 50.83 105.02 -117.07
C GLU A 324 51.04 106.32 -116.25
N LYS A 325 50.48 106.41 -115.02
CA LYS A 325 50.78 107.49 -114.07
C LYS A 325 52.18 107.44 -113.48
N ASP A 326 52.75 106.26 -113.28
CA ASP A 326 54.05 106.04 -112.66
C ASP A 326 55.18 106.15 -113.70
N LYS A 327 54.87 105.93 -114.97
CA LYS A 327 55.62 106.41 -116.14
C LYS A 327 55.65 107.95 -116.21
N GLN A 328 54.58 108.64 -115.79
CA GLN A 328 54.57 110.10 -115.58
C GLN A 328 55.25 110.51 -114.25
N HIS A 329 55.29 109.65 -113.22
CA HIS A 329 55.77 109.99 -111.88
C HIS A 329 57.26 109.66 -111.63
N ARG A 330 57.82 108.64 -112.29
CA ARG A 330 59.27 108.40 -112.39
C ARG A 330 60.02 109.47 -113.18
N GLN A 331 59.30 110.33 -113.90
CA GLN A 331 59.82 111.57 -114.48
C GLN A 331 59.88 112.73 -113.45
N LEU A 332 59.32 112.55 -112.25
CA LEU A 332 59.17 113.61 -111.23
C LEU A 332 59.84 113.27 -109.89
N LEU A 333 59.87 112.00 -109.46
CA LEU A 333 60.46 111.58 -108.17
C LEU A 333 61.95 111.22 -108.28
N ALA A 334 62.76 112.21 -108.65
CA ALA A 334 64.22 112.09 -108.69
C ALA A 334 64.93 112.60 -107.41
N ASN A 335 64.21 113.03 -106.36
CA ASN A 335 64.78 113.73 -105.20
C ASN A 335 64.20 113.30 -103.83
N SER A 336 65.14 113.06 -102.89
CA SER A 336 65.08 113.08 -101.40
C SER A 336 64.34 111.97 -100.60
N PHE A 337 64.66 111.92 -99.29
CA PHE A 337 64.48 110.81 -98.32
C PHE A 337 63.96 111.32 -96.92
N PRO A 338 63.48 110.45 -95.98
CA PRO A 338 62.68 110.81 -94.78
C PRO A 338 63.43 110.86 -93.42
N SER A 339 62.72 111.08 -92.28
CA SER A 339 63.33 111.38 -90.96
C SER A 339 62.53 111.01 -89.66
N GLU A 340 63.25 110.92 -88.53
CA GLU A 340 62.94 111.13 -87.09
C GLU A 340 61.87 110.36 -86.26
N GLU A 341 60.85 109.67 -86.77
CA GLU A 341 59.75 109.14 -85.89
C GLU A 341 60.16 108.07 -84.83
N ASN A 342 61.37 107.50 -84.91
CA ASN A 342 61.76 106.27 -84.20
C ASN A 342 62.02 106.40 -82.68
N LYS A 343 61.90 107.61 -82.10
CA LYS A 343 62.27 107.89 -80.69
C LYS A 343 61.10 107.79 -79.71
N ALA A 344 59.90 108.25 -80.09
CA ALA A 344 58.76 108.36 -79.18
C ALA A 344 58.22 107.01 -78.67
N LEU A 345 58.26 105.98 -79.53
CA LEU A 345 57.74 104.63 -79.22
C LEU A 345 58.52 103.90 -78.10
N ARG A 346 59.77 104.28 -77.81
CA ARG A 346 60.62 103.57 -76.84
C ARG A 346 60.27 103.91 -75.39
N GLU A 347 59.87 105.15 -75.11
CA GLU A 347 59.55 105.59 -73.75
C GLU A 347 58.18 105.05 -73.27
N GLN A 348 57.23 104.85 -74.19
CA GLN A 348 55.93 104.24 -73.89
C GLN A 348 56.04 102.76 -73.51
N LEU A 349 57.07 102.05 -73.98
CA LEU A 349 57.28 100.63 -73.67
C LEU A 349 57.64 100.43 -72.19
N ARG A 350 58.62 101.20 -71.67
CA ARG A 350 59.12 101.06 -70.29
C ARG A 350 58.01 101.25 -69.25
N GLN A 351 57.12 102.22 -69.45
CA GLN A 351 55.98 102.49 -68.56
C GLN A 351 54.97 101.33 -68.48
N LYS A 352 54.94 100.44 -69.49
CA LYS A 352 54.07 99.25 -69.48
C LYS A 352 54.75 98.02 -68.87
N GLU A 353 56.06 97.91 -68.99
CA GLU A 353 56.85 96.86 -68.33
C GLU A 353 56.81 97.01 -66.80
N GLU A 354 56.99 98.24 -66.29
CA GLU A 354 56.86 98.57 -64.86
C GLU A 354 55.47 98.20 -64.29
N GLN A 355 54.40 98.47 -65.05
CA GLN A 355 53.01 98.19 -64.64
C GLN A 355 52.66 96.69 -64.68
N LEU A 356 53.28 95.91 -65.58
CA LEU A 356 53.14 94.45 -65.62
C LEU A 356 53.84 93.80 -64.41
N GLN A 357 55.03 94.28 -64.05
CA GLN A 357 55.82 93.70 -62.96
C GLN A 357 55.09 93.79 -61.60
N ALA A 358 54.40 94.91 -61.33
CA ALA A 358 53.61 95.10 -60.12
C ALA A 358 52.41 94.13 -60.01
N THR A 359 51.67 93.94 -61.11
CA THR A 359 50.53 92.99 -61.14
C THR A 359 50.99 91.54 -61.04
N GLN A 360 52.17 91.21 -61.57
CA GLN A 360 52.77 89.89 -61.46
C GLN A 360 53.21 89.54 -60.02
N GLN A 361 53.70 90.51 -59.24
CA GLN A 361 53.94 90.33 -57.80
C GLN A 361 52.64 90.11 -57.00
N GLN A 362 51.57 90.86 -57.31
CA GLN A 362 50.27 90.69 -56.65
C GLN A 362 49.66 89.30 -56.92
N ALA A 363 49.79 88.79 -58.14
CA ALA A 363 49.38 87.42 -58.47
C ALA A 363 50.19 86.36 -57.69
N SER A 364 51.49 86.60 -57.48
CA SER A 364 52.35 85.70 -56.70
C SER A 364 51.90 85.62 -55.23
N MET A 365 51.53 86.74 -54.60
CA MET A 365 51.01 86.77 -53.22
C MET A 365 49.76 85.91 -53.06
N LEU A 366 48.74 86.13 -53.90
CA LEU A 366 47.49 85.36 -53.88
C LEU A 366 47.72 83.86 -54.12
N SER A 367 48.73 83.49 -54.92
CA SER A 367 49.10 82.09 -55.16
C SER A 367 49.80 81.41 -53.97
N ALA A 368 50.35 82.19 -53.03
CA ALA A 368 50.88 81.69 -51.76
C ALA A 368 49.74 81.52 -50.75
N GLU A 369 48.88 82.53 -50.57
CA GLU A 369 47.72 82.49 -49.67
C GLU A 369 46.78 81.31 -49.99
N LEU A 370 46.51 81.04 -51.28
CA LEU A 370 45.71 79.90 -51.71
C LEU A 370 46.36 78.54 -51.39
N ARG A 371 47.70 78.47 -51.45
CA ARG A 371 48.48 77.27 -51.13
C ARG A 371 48.48 77.00 -49.63
N ASP A 372 48.68 78.03 -48.82
CA ASP A 372 48.66 77.93 -47.37
C ASP A 372 47.26 77.56 -46.86
N SER A 373 46.22 78.16 -47.44
CA SER A 373 44.80 77.80 -47.23
C SER A 373 44.51 76.33 -47.57
N SER A 374 45.04 75.81 -48.70
CA SER A 374 44.93 74.38 -49.00
C SER A 374 45.62 73.54 -47.95
N SER A 375 46.89 73.85 -47.64
CA SER A 375 47.67 73.08 -46.66
C SER A 375 47.00 73.02 -45.28
N ALA A 376 46.26 74.07 -44.89
CA ALA A 376 45.49 74.11 -43.65
C ALA A 376 44.30 73.13 -43.69
N ARG A 377 43.51 73.16 -44.78
CA ARG A 377 42.41 72.22 -45.01
C ARG A 377 42.89 70.77 -44.99
N ASP A 378 44.02 70.51 -45.64
CA ASP A 378 44.57 69.17 -45.82
C ASP A 378 45.10 68.62 -44.47
N ARG A 379 45.68 69.49 -43.61
CA ARG A 379 45.99 69.18 -42.21
C ARG A 379 44.73 68.86 -41.39
N SER A 380 43.71 69.72 -41.42
CA SER A 380 42.46 69.50 -40.68
C SER A 380 41.73 68.21 -41.13
N MET A 381 41.83 67.85 -42.41
CA MET A 381 41.27 66.59 -42.91
C MET A 381 42.03 65.38 -42.34
N ALA A 382 43.36 65.39 -42.35
CA ALA A 382 44.18 64.34 -41.75
C ALA A 382 43.92 64.20 -40.23
N GLU A 383 43.74 65.32 -39.52
CA GLU A 383 43.44 65.34 -38.10
C GLU A 383 42.05 64.77 -37.78
N LEU A 384 41.03 65.06 -38.61
CA LEU A 384 39.72 64.41 -38.53
C LEU A 384 39.78 62.90 -38.78
N TYR A 385 40.62 62.43 -39.71
CA TYR A 385 40.86 60.99 -39.89
C TYR A 385 41.55 60.36 -38.68
N ARG A 386 42.53 61.05 -38.07
CA ARG A 386 43.19 60.60 -36.83
C ARG A 386 42.19 60.44 -35.68
N VAL A 387 41.32 61.44 -35.48
CA VAL A 387 40.29 61.42 -34.42
C VAL A 387 39.23 60.33 -34.66
N LYS A 388 38.84 60.05 -35.91
CA LYS A 388 37.95 58.92 -36.21
C LYS A 388 38.57 57.58 -35.80
N LEU A 389 39.83 57.35 -36.19
CA LEU A 389 40.55 56.11 -35.84
C LEU A 389 40.69 55.94 -34.31
N GLU A 390 40.93 57.04 -33.59
CA GLU A 390 40.98 57.09 -32.12
C GLU A 390 39.62 56.76 -31.49
N VAL A 391 38.50 57.31 -32.02
CA VAL A 391 37.14 56.99 -31.58
C VAL A 391 36.77 55.53 -31.85
N ASP A 392 37.12 54.97 -33.01
CA ASP A 392 36.80 53.57 -33.33
C ASP A 392 37.67 52.59 -32.51
N THR A 393 38.92 52.96 -32.19
CA THR A 393 39.76 52.23 -31.22
C THR A 393 39.14 52.24 -29.81
N LEU A 394 38.64 53.39 -29.36
CA LEU A 394 37.95 53.51 -28.06
C LEU A 394 36.64 52.72 -28.01
N ARG A 395 35.89 52.65 -29.13
CA ARG A 395 34.69 51.80 -29.25
C ARG A 395 35.02 50.32 -29.17
N GLN A 396 36.10 49.87 -29.82
CA GLN A 396 36.58 48.50 -29.71
C GLN A 396 36.95 48.19 -28.25
N GLY A 397 37.75 49.04 -27.59
CA GLY A 397 38.10 48.86 -26.18
C GLY A 397 36.89 48.89 -25.24
N GLN A 398 35.85 49.69 -25.55
CA GLN A 398 34.60 49.68 -24.80
C GLN A 398 33.83 48.36 -24.96
N ALA A 399 33.80 47.78 -26.17
CA ALA A 399 33.16 46.50 -26.45
C ALA A 399 33.92 45.33 -25.79
N GLU A 400 35.25 45.35 -25.84
CA GLU A 400 36.12 44.38 -25.16
C GLU A 400 35.95 44.46 -23.64
N ALA A 401 35.91 45.66 -23.06
CA ALA A 401 35.61 45.85 -21.64
C ALA A 401 34.19 45.40 -21.25
N TRP A 402 33.19 45.57 -22.13
CA TRP A 402 31.83 45.06 -21.89
C TRP A 402 31.77 43.53 -21.93
N ALA A 403 32.48 42.91 -22.87
CA ALA A 403 32.61 41.46 -22.96
C ALA A 403 33.33 40.90 -21.73
N GLU A 404 34.39 41.56 -21.27
CA GLU A 404 35.13 41.17 -20.06
C GLU A 404 34.30 41.34 -18.79
N CYS A 405 33.59 42.46 -18.62
CA CYS A 405 32.64 42.63 -17.50
C CYS A 405 31.51 41.60 -17.53
N SER A 406 31.01 41.21 -18.71
CA SER A 406 30.02 40.14 -18.85
C SER A 406 30.60 38.76 -18.51
N ARG A 407 31.85 38.49 -18.92
CA ARG A 407 32.58 37.26 -18.62
C ARG A 407 32.87 37.13 -17.12
N LEU A 408 33.31 38.21 -16.47
CA LEU A 408 33.53 38.26 -15.02
C LEU A 408 32.20 38.17 -14.25
N GLY A 409 31.13 38.81 -14.74
CA GLY A 409 29.79 38.67 -14.17
C GLY A 409 29.29 37.22 -14.19
N LYS A 410 29.49 36.50 -15.30
CA LYS A 410 29.22 35.06 -15.36
C LYS A 410 30.07 34.26 -14.39
N GLN A 411 31.38 34.51 -14.32
CA GLN A 411 32.25 33.82 -13.36
C GLN A 411 31.91 34.09 -11.89
N VAL A 412 31.39 35.27 -11.57
CA VAL A 412 30.89 35.58 -10.22
C VAL A 412 29.59 34.84 -9.91
N GLU A 413 28.67 34.75 -10.87
CA GLU A 413 27.41 34.00 -10.68
C GLU A 413 27.67 32.48 -10.64
N GLU A 414 28.53 31.95 -11.51
CA GLU A 414 29.02 30.56 -11.49
C GLU A 414 29.72 30.22 -10.15
N MET A 415 30.53 31.13 -9.62
CA MET A 415 31.19 30.95 -8.31
C MET A 415 30.21 31.04 -7.14
N LYS A 416 29.19 31.90 -7.23
CA LYS A 416 28.11 32.03 -6.24
C LYS A 416 27.20 30.80 -6.24
N ASP A 417 26.86 30.25 -7.40
CA ASP A 417 26.13 29.01 -7.55
C ASP A 417 26.96 27.81 -7.06
N SER A 418 28.28 27.78 -7.33
CA SER A 418 29.19 26.80 -6.73
C SER A 418 29.19 26.88 -5.21
N VAL A 419 29.36 28.08 -4.64
CA VAL A 419 29.34 28.29 -3.18
C VAL A 419 27.97 27.96 -2.57
N MET A 420 26.85 28.16 -3.28
CA MET A 420 25.53 27.68 -2.85
C MET A 420 25.38 26.17 -2.92
N GLN A 421 25.97 25.50 -3.92
CA GLN A 421 26.03 24.03 -3.96
C GLN A 421 26.96 23.46 -2.90
N GLU A 422 28.11 24.09 -2.64
CA GLU A 422 29.07 23.68 -1.62
C GLU A 422 28.50 23.90 -0.22
N ALA A 423 27.84 25.02 0.06
CA ALA A 423 27.14 25.24 1.33
C ALA A 423 25.97 24.27 1.55
N ARG A 424 25.24 23.86 0.49
CA ARG A 424 24.26 22.78 0.58
C ARG A 424 24.92 21.44 0.84
N LYS A 425 25.98 21.10 0.10
CA LYS A 425 26.72 19.84 0.28
C LYS A 425 27.37 19.75 1.65
N GLU A 426 28.02 20.79 2.17
CA GLU A 426 28.55 20.78 3.54
C GLU A 426 27.43 20.59 4.57
N SER A 427 26.25 21.19 4.39
CA SER A 427 25.10 20.94 5.28
C SER A 427 24.53 19.52 5.17
N GLU A 428 24.51 18.93 3.97
CA GLU A 428 24.02 17.57 3.72
C GLU A 428 25.05 16.52 4.18
N ASP A 429 26.33 16.70 3.86
CA ASP A 429 27.46 15.86 4.28
C ASP A 429 27.70 15.92 5.79
N LEU A 430 27.50 17.07 6.46
CA LEU A 430 27.51 17.15 7.93
C LEU A 430 26.36 16.33 8.54
N ALA A 431 25.15 16.44 8.01
CA ALA A 431 24.01 15.64 8.47
C ALA A 431 24.21 14.14 8.20
N VAL A 432 24.76 13.77 7.04
CA VAL A 432 25.08 12.38 6.67
C VAL A 432 26.25 11.84 7.50
N ALA A 433 27.22 12.66 7.89
CA ALA A 433 28.32 12.27 8.78
C ALA A 433 27.84 12.08 10.23
N GLU A 434 26.95 12.95 10.72
CA GLU A 434 26.31 12.82 12.04
C GLU A 434 25.47 11.54 12.11
N LEU A 435 24.65 11.26 11.08
CA LEU A 435 23.88 10.02 10.95
C LEU A 435 24.79 8.78 10.81
N HIS A 436 25.90 8.85 10.08
CA HIS A 436 26.87 7.74 10.05
C HIS A 436 27.52 7.51 11.41
N ARG A 437 27.89 8.57 12.14
CA ARG A 437 28.45 8.47 13.50
C ARG A 437 27.45 7.80 14.46
N GLU A 438 26.18 8.15 14.34
CA GLU A 438 25.10 7.56 15.15
C GLU A 438 24.80 6.10 14.75
N VAL A 439 24.82 5.77 13.46
CA VAL A 439 24.70 4.40 12.96
C VAL A 439 25.87 3.51 13.41
N GLU A 440 27.11 4.01 13.41
CA GLU A 440 28.28 3.26 13.92
C GLU A 440 28.24 3.10 15.45
N ASP A 441 27.78 4.10 16.21
CA ASP A 441 27.58 3.94 17.66
C ASP A 441 26.45 2.93 17.97
N LEU A 442 25.34 2.96 17.22
CA LEU A 442 24.28 1.95 17.33
C LEU A 442 24.77 0.55 16.96
N LYS A 443 25.59 0.40 15.91
CA LYS A 443 26.27 -0.87 15.58
C LYS A 443 27.19 -1.32 16.71
N LEU A 444 27.96 -0.41 17.32
CA LEU A 444 28.86 -0.73 18.43
C LEU A 444 28.07 -1.17 19.68
N ARG A 445 26.98 -0.48 20.03
CA ARG A 445 26.05 -0.90 21.11
C ARG A 445 25.43 -2.26 20.82
N LEU A 446 24.97 -2.51 19.60
CA LEU A 446 24.46 -3.82 19.16
C LEU A 446 25.52 -4.91 19.23
N GLN A 447 26.78 -4.61 18.85
CA GLN A 447 27.88 -5.56 18.93
C GLN A 447 28.29 -5.85 20.38
N MET A 448 28.30 -4.84 21.26
CA MET A 448 28.53 -5.02 22.69
C MET A 448 27.39 -5.82 23.34
N ALA A 449 26.13 -5.54 23.00
CA ALA A 449 24.99 -6.34 23.43
C ALA A 449 25.05 -7.77 22.91
N ALA A 450 25.50 -7.98 21.67
CA ALA A 450 25.69 -9.30 21.08
C ALA A 450 26.87 -10.07 21.72
N GLU A 451 27.98 -9.41 22.08
CA GLU A 451 29.05 -10.06 22.87
C GLU A 451 28.61 -10.35 24.29
N HIS A 452 27.89 -9.45 24.98
CA HIS A 452 27.31 -9.74 26.29
C HIS A 452 26.29 -10.88 26.22
N TYR A 453 25.48 -10.96 25.16
CA TYR A 453 24.60 -12.11 24.90
C TYR A 453 25.40 -13.40 24.62
N LYS A 454 26.49 -13.33 23.83
CA LYS A 454 27.42 -14.46 23.65
C LYS A 454 28.09 -14.86 24.97
N GLU A 455 28.39 -13.93 25.87
CA GLU A 455 28.94 -14.21 27.20
C GLU A 455 27.91 -14.83 28.12
N LYS A 456 26.67 -14.31 28.16
CA LYS A 456 25.54 -14.96 28.85
C LYS A 456 25.22 -16.33 28.26
N TYR A 457 25.33 -16.52 26.95
CA TYR A 457 25.20 -17.83 26.31
C TYR A 457 26.38 -18.76 26.67
N LYS A 458 27.63 -18.27 26.67
CA LYS A 458 28.81 -19.02 27.17
C LYS A 458 28.66 -19.35 28.66
N GLU A 459 28.02 -18.50 29.46
CA GLU A 459 27.73 -18.71 30.88
C GLU A 459 26.62 -19.74 31.08
N CYS A 460 25.47 -19.60 30.41
CA CYS A 460 24.43 -20.63 30.37
C CYS A 460 24.96 -21.97 29.86
N GLN A 461 25.85 -21.98 28.86
CA GLN A 461 26.50 -23.20 28.38
C GLN A 461 27.54 -23.74 29.37
N LYS A 462 28.24 -22.89 30.15
CA LYS A 462 29.11 -23.32 31.26
C LYS A 462 28.28 -23.92 32.41
N LEU A 463 27.15 -23.30 32.76
CA LEU A 463 26.20 -23.77 33.78
C LEU A 463 25.55 -25.08 33.33
N GLN A 464 25.09 -25.18 32.09
CA GLN A 464 24.59 -26.43 31.49
C GLN A 464 25.68 -27.51 31.46
N LYS A 465 26.94 -27.15 31.14
CA LYS A 465 28.11 -28.05 31.26
C LYS A 465 28.52 -28.33 32.71
N GLN A 466 28.10 -27.54 33.70
CA GLN A 466 28.25 -27.86 35.12
C GLN A 466 27.14 -28.79 35.59
N VAL A 467 25.89 -28.59 35.17
CA VAL A 467 24.78 -29.54 35.39
C VAL A 467 25.12 -30.90 34.78
N VAL A 468 25.60 -30.93 33.52
CA VAL A 468 26.07 -32.16 32.86
C VAL A 468 27.29 -32.76 33.56
N LYS A 469 28.24 -31.96 34.09
CA LYS A 469 29.37 -32.46 34.91
C LYS A 469 29.00 -32.83 36.36
N LEU A 470 27.80 -32.50 36.82
CA LEU A 470 27.24 -32.96 38.09
C LEU A 470 26.45 -34.25 37.88
N SER A 471 25.95 -34.54 36.66
CA SER A 471 25.44 -35.85 36.27
C SER A 471 26.51 -36.82 35.75
N GLU A 472 27.62 -36.32 35.17
CA GLU A 472 28.66 -37.14 34.53
C GLU A 472 30.07 -36.84 35.09
N GLN A 473 30.71 -37.89 35.63
CA GLN A 473 32.09 -37.96 36.17
C GLN A 473 32.31 -37.28 37.53
N GLN A 474 32.81 -37.93 38.58
CA GLN A 474 33.30 -39.31 38.75
C GLN A 474 34.38 -39.75 37.72
N GLY A 475 35.61 -39.23 37.86
CA GLY A 475 36.79 -39.61 37.04
C GLY A 475 37.38 -38.43 36.24
N VAL A 476 38.27 -37.58 36.77
CA VAL A 476 39.72 -37.75 37.04
C VAL A 476 40.65 -37.57 35.81
N LYS A 477 41.29 -36.38 35.74
CA LYS A 477 42.68 -36.04 35.27
C LYS A 477 43.09 -36.46 33.82
N ARG A 478 43.93 -35.74 33.05
CA ARG A 478 45.14 -34.93 33.33
C ARG A 478 45.50 -34.02 32.11
N SER A 479 46.55 -33.18 32.21
CA SER A 479 47.11 -32.22 31.18
C SER A 479 48.66 -32.38 31.07
N PRO A 480 49.53 -31.50 30.47
CA PRO A 480 49.38 -30.27 29.62
C PRO A 480 50.38 -30.13 28.40
N GLY A 481 50.48 -28.95 27.74
CA GLY A 481 51.54 -28.51 26.75
C GLY A 481 50.97 -27.81 25.48
N LEU A 482 51.16 -26.53 25.06
CA LEU A 482 52.28 -25.53 25.02
C LEU A 482 53.27 -25.76 23.84
N ASP A 483 53.81 -24.80 23.04
CA ASP A 483 53.74 -23.31 22.80
C ASP A 483 54.59 -22.94 21.53
N ALA A 484 54.70 -21.74 20.89
CA ALA A 484 53.89 -20.51 20.69
C ALA A 484 54.61 -19.49 19.69
N ALA A 485 53.92 -18.43 19.21
CA ALA A 485 54.42 -17.21 18.45
C ALA A 485 54.97 -17.40 16.99
N THR A 486 55.22 -16.41 16.09
CA THR A 486 55.29 -14.91 16.08
C THR A 486 55.05 -14.31 14.65
N GLY A 487 54.89 -12.98 14.46
CA GLY A 487 54.92 -12.25 13.15
C GLY A 487 56.29 -11.58 12.82
N PRO A 488 56.44 -10.43 12.09
CA PRO A 488 55.48 -9.59 11.30
C PRO A 488 56.03 -8.86 10.00
N LEU A 489 55.19 -8.04 9.33
CA LEU A 489 55.43 -6.73 8.61
C LEU A 489 56.43 -6.48 7.42
N SER A 490 55.84 -6.03 6.27
CA SER A 490 56.12 -4.77 5.48
C SER A 490 57.21 -4.61 4.38
N THR A 491 56.94 -3.64 3.45
CA THR A 491 57.80 -2.83 2.51
C THR A 491 57.74 -3.00 0.95
N SER A 492 58.16 -1.92 0.25
CA SER A 492 57.92 -1.47 -1.17
C SER A 492 59.15 -1.76 -2.11
N PRO A 493 59.49 -1.10 -3.29
CA PRO A 493 58.85 -0.09 -4.20
C PRO A 493 59.08 -0.25 -5.76
N GLU A 494 58.60 0.73 -6.58
CA GLU A 494 59.16 1.41 -7.82
C GLU A 494 59.90 0.65 -9.00
N ALA A 495 60.15 1.18 -10.23
CA ALA A 495 59.60 2.22 -11.15
C ALA A 495 60.33 2.24 -12.55
N SER A 496 59.97 3.19 -13.46
CA SER A 496 60.79 3.81 -14.58
C SER A 496 60.59 3.46 -16.09
N VAL A 497 60.93 4.43 -16.97
CA VAL A 497 60.80 4.59 -18.47
C VAL A 497 61.72 5.78 -18.94
N PRO A 498 61.86 6.31 -20.22
CA PRO A 498 61.18 6.09 -21.54
C PRO A 498 62.15 6.05 -22.80
N GLY A 499 61.68 6.30 -24.06
CA GLY A 499 62.55 6.65 -25.22
C GLY A 499 61.90 6.75 -26.65
N SER A 500 62.01 7.92 -27.32
CA SER A 500 61.37 8.33 -28.64
C SER A 500 62.43 8.51 -29.78
N PRO A 501 62.27 9.19 -30.98
CA PRO A 501 61.11 9.67 -31.80
C PRO A 501 61.24 9.60 -33.39
N GLY A 502 60.23 10.08 -34.16
CA GLY A 502 60.33 10.62 -35.57
C GLY A 502 59.43 10.01 -36.69
N SER A 503 59.21 10.57 -37.91
CA SER A 503 59.31 11.97 -38.46
C SER A 503 58.83 12.16 -39.96
N SER A 504 57.86 13.08 -40.21
CA SER A 504 57.58 13.98 -41.39
C SER A 504 57.50 13.57 -42.90
N ASP A 505 56.31 13.84 -43.50
CA ASP A 505 55.93 14.50 -44.80
C ASP A 505 56.48 14.19 -46.22
N ASN A 506 55.55 14.26 -47.23
CA ASN A 506 55.64 15.08 -48.47
C ASN A 506 54.36 15.02 -49.37
N VAL A 507 54.20 15.94 -50.35
CA VAL A 507 52.91 16.23 -51.06
C VAL A 507 53.06 16.48 -52.59
N LEU A 508 52.08 16.01 -53.38
CA LEU A 508 51.69 16.28 -54.79
C LEU A 508 52.75 16.29 -55.94
N GLU A 509 52.44 15.58 -57.03
CA GLU A 509 52.94 15.83 -58.39
C GLU A 509 51.96 15.23 -59.44
N ALA A 510 52.06 15.67 -60.71
CA ALA A 510 51.49 15.08 -61.92
C ALA A 510 49.95 15.18 -62.14
N ILE A 511 49.46 16.41 -62.40
CA ILE A 511 48.31 16.61 -63.31
C ILE A 511 48.84 17.11 -64.66
N ILE A 512 48.46 16.44 -65.76
CA ILE A 512 48.30 16.90 -67.17
C ILE A 512 48.65 15.76 -68.15
N GLN A 513 47.64 15.24 -68.87
CA GLN A 513 47.69 14.89 -70.30
C GLN A 513 46.28 14.47 -70.80
N GLY A 514 46.02 14.55 -72.11
CA GLY A 514 44.94 13.74 -72.74
C GLY A 514 43.61 14.41 -73.18
N LYS A 515 43.49 15.74 -73.26
CA LYS A 515 42.28 16.39 -73.84
C LYS A 515 42.17 16.20 -75.36
N LEU A 516 41.64 15.06 -75.84
CA LEU A 516 41.17 14.91 -77.24
C LEU A 516 40.13 13.78 -77.46
N LYS A 517 39.15 13.64 -76.56
CA LYS A 517 38.10 12.59 -76.67
C LYS A 517 36.70 12.96 -76.13
N GLY A 518 36.37 14.25 -76.04
CA GLY A 518 35.16 14.74 -75.35
C GLY A 518 33.82 14.46 -76.05
N VAL A 519 33.68 14.85 -77.32
CA VAL A 519 32.37 15.07 -77.96
C VAL A 519 31.47 13.83 -78.03
N SER A 520 32.02 12.62 -78.19
CA SER A 520 31.21 11.39 -78.17
C SER A 520 30.87 10.91 -76.76
N LYS A 521 31.64 11.29 -75.74
CA LYS A 521 31.40 10.84 -74.36
C LYS A 521 30.25 11.61 -73.71
N ASP A 522 30.14 12.91 -73.94
CA ASP A 522 29.05 13.73 -73.39
C ASP A 522 27.65 13.27 -73.81
N VAL A 523 27.51 12.62 -74.98
CA VAL A 523 26.23 12.08 -75.46
C VAL A 523 25.87 10.77 -74.73
N PHE A 524 26.83 9.86 -74.55
CA PHE A 524 26.63 8.64 -73.77
C PHE A 524 26.38 8.95 -72.28
N ASP A 525 27.23 9.79 -71.68
CA ASP A 525 27.08 10.22 -70.28
C ASP A 525 25.72 10.89 -70.03
N LYS A 526 25.17 11.64 -71.00
CA LYS A 526 23.79 12.19 -70.90
C LYS A 526 22.71 11.11 -71.03
N SER A 527 22.88 10.15 -71.93
CA SER A 527 21.94 9.01 -72.07
C SER A 527 21.88 8.18 -70.80
N ASP A 528 23.03 7.86 -70.20
CA ASP A 528 23.11 7.03 -69.00
C ASP A 528 22.70 7.80 -67.73
N LYS A 529 22.98 9.12 -67.64
CA LYS A 529 22.39 9.99 -66.61
C LYS A 529 20.86 10.04 -66.72
N TYR A 530 20.29 10.11 -67.92
CA TYR A 530 18.84 10.05 -68.12
C TYR A 530 18.25 8.69 -67.72
N LYS A 531 18.87 7.57 -68.11
CA LYS A 531 18.46 6.22 -67.68
C LYS A 531 18.50 6.08 -66.15
N LYS A 532 19.59 6.52 -65.51
CA LYS A 532 19.77 6.44 -64.06
C LYS A 532 18.77 7.35 -63.30
N CYS A 533 18.49 8.55 -63.81
CA CYS A 533 17.45 9.43 -63.26
C CYS A 533 16.05 8.81 -63.40
N LYS A 534 15.74 8.21 -64.56
CA LYS A 534 14.48 7.48 -64.77
C LYS A 534 14.37 6.25 -63.86
N GLN A 535 15.46 5.53 -63.63
CA GLN A 535 15.51 4.41 -62.68
C GLN A 535 15.22 4.88 -61.26
N MET A 536 15.93 5.90 -60.76
CA MET A 536 15.66 6.45 -59.41
C MET A 536 14.22 6.93 -59.27
N LEU A 537 13.64 7.57 -60.29
CA LEU A 537 12.23 7.97 -60.29
C LEU A 537 11.25 6.78 -60.25
N CYS A 538 11.60 5.64 -60.85
CA CYS A 538 10.82 4.41 -60.74
C CYS A 538 10.96 3.76 -59.36
N GLU A 539 12.17 3.71 -58.81
CA GLU A 539 12.43 3.20 -57.45
C GLU A 539 11.71 4.06 -56.39
N GLU A 540 11.72 5.38 -56.52
CA GLU A 540 11.09 6.28 -55.56
C GLU A 540 9.56 6.29 -55.66
N LYS A 541 9.00 6.03 -56.86
CA LYS A 541 7.57 5.69 -56.99
C LYS A 541 7.23 4.36 -56.32
N GLY A 542 8.14 3.39 -56.35
CA GLY A 542 8.03 2.15 -55.59
C GLY A 542 8.03 2.40 -54.08
N ARG A 543 8.98 3.19 -53.56
CA ARG A 543 9.04 3.59 -52.14
C ARG A 543 7.78 4.35 -51.71
N ASN A 544 7.33 5.32 -52.52
CA ASN A 544 6.11 6.07 -52.24
C ASN A 544 4.86 5.18 -52.23
N SER A 545 4.75 4.20 -53.13
CA SER A 545 3.66 3.20 -53.10
C SER A 545 3.69 2.35 -51.82
N MET A 546 4.87 1.89 -51.39
CA MET A 546 5.01 1.12 -50.14
C MET A 546 4.64 1.95 -48.91
N LEU A 547 5.03 3.22 -48.86
CA LEU A 547 4.63 4.14 -47.78
C LEU A 547 3.11 4.39 -47.76
N MET A 548 2.46 4.49 -48.93
CA MET A 548 0.99 4.57 -49.01
C MET A 548 0.31 3.29 -48.50
N ASP A 549 0.85 2.11 -48.84
CA ASP A 549 0.34 0.83 -48.34
C ASP A 549 0.58 0.66 -46.82
N GLU A 550 1.63 1.25 -46.27
CA GLU A 550 1.91 1.26 -44.82
C GLU A 550 1.00 2.23 -44.07
N LEU A 551 0.78 3.44 -44.59
CA LEU A 551 -0.22 4.37 -44.07
C LEU A 551 -1.62 3.76 -44.06
N ALA A 552 -2.04 3.08 -45.14
CA ALA A 552 -3.33 2.39 -45.20
C ALA A 552 -3.47 1.27 -44.15
N LYS A 553 -2.38 0.54 -43.83
CA LYS A 553 -2.35 -0.46 -42.75
C LYS A 553 -2.40 0.18 -41.36
N LEU A 554 -1.75 1.33 -41.17
CA LEU A 554 -1.81 2.10 -39.92
C LEU A 554 -3.20 2.67 -39.68
N GLU A 555 -3.85 3.23 -40.70
CA GLU A 555 -5.25 3.66 -40.65
C GLU A 555 -6.20 2.51 -40.27
N LEU A 556 -5.98 1.31 -40.83
CA LEU A 556 -6.80 0.14 -40.52
C LEU A 556 -6.64 -0.26 -39.04
N LYS A 557 -5.39 -0.35 -38.55
CA LYS A 557 -5.08 -0.63 -37.14
C LYS A 557 -5.64 0.43 -36.19
N TRP A 558 -5.62 1.71 -36.58
CA TRP A 558 -6.23 2.79 -35.80
C TRP A 558 -7.75 2.64 -35.71
N LYS A 559 -8.42 2.34 -36.83
CA LYS A 559 -9.87 2.06 -36.88
C LYS A 559 -10.26 0.79 -36.12
N GLU A 560 -9.34 -0.16 -35.96
CA GLU A 560 -9.52 -1.36 -35.14
C GLU A 560 -9.32 -1.05 -33.64
N GLN A 561 -8.29 -0.28 -33.28
CA GLN A 561 -8.07 0.20 -31.91
C GLN A 561 -9.22 1.08 -31.39
N LEU A 562 -9.80 1.94 -32.24
CA LEU A 562 -10.99 2.72 -31.87
C LEU A 562 -12.16 1.82 -31.46
N LYS A 563 -12.44 0.75 -32.22
CA LYS A 563 -13.50 -0.23 -31.88
C LYS A 563 -13.21 -1.00 -30.59
N ILE A 564 -11.94 -1.32 -30.34
CA ILE A 564 -11.52 -1.95 -29.08
C ILE A 564 -11.75 -0.97 -27.91
N ASN A 565 -11.40 0.32 -28.08
CA ASN A 565 -11.63 1.36 -27.08
C ASN A 565 -13.14 1.58 -26.80
N GLU A 566 -13.98 1.65 -27.83
CA GLU A 566 -15.44 1.68 -27.70
C GLU A 566 -15.99 0.46 -26.96
N SER A 567 -15.51 -0.75 -27.30
CA SER A 567 -15.90 -1.99 -26.61
C SER A 567 -15.47 -2.01 -25.14
N LEU A 568 -14.29 -1.49 -24.82
CA LEU A 568 -13.79 -1.39 -23.44
C LEU A 568 -14.58 -0.35 -22.63
N LYS A 569 -14.95 0.79 -23.24
CA LYS A 569 -15.82 1.79 -22.61
C LYS A 569 -17.21 1.24 -22.30
N LEU A 570 -17.79 0.45 -23.20
CA LEU A 570 -19.06 -0.25 -22.96
C LEU A 570 -18.95 -1.32 -21.85
N GLN A 571 -17.83 -2.03 -21.78
CA GLN A 571 -17.57 -2.98 -20.69
C GLN A 571 -17.38 -2.29 -19.34
N LEU A 572 -16.64 -1.17 -19.30
CA LEU A 572 -16.43 -0.38 -18.08
C LEU A 572 -17.75 0.16 -17.53
N ALA A 573 -18.59 0.76 -18.39
CA ALA A 573 -19.94 1.21 -18.00
C ALA A 573 -20.79 0.04 -17.46
N ALA A 574 -20.70 -1.14 -18.07
CA ALA A 574 -21.44 -2.33 -17.63
C ALA A 574 -20.88 -2.97 -16.34
N GLU A 575 -19.64 -2.73 -15.94
CA GLU A 575 -19.12 -3.06 -14.60
C GLU A 575 -19.49 -1.99 -13.57
N GLU A 576 -19.37 -0.71 -13.93
CA GLU A 576 -19.79 0.41 -13.09
C GLU A 576 -21.26 0.29 -12.67
N ASP A 577 -22.17 0.01 -13.61
CA ASP A 577 -23.59 -0.14 -13.30
C ASP A 577 -23.86 -1.38 -12.45
N ARG A 578 -23.08 -2.46 -12.61
CA ARG A 578 -23.13 -3.61 -11.70
C ARG A 578 -22.65 -3.24 -10.29
N TYR A 579 -21.61 -2.42 -10.15
CA TYR A 579 -21.13 -1.95 -8.86
C TYR A 579 -22.15 -0.99 -8.19
N LYS A 580 -22.67 -0.02 -8.94
CA LYS A 580 -23.72 0.93 -8.51
C LYS A 580 -25.02 0.24 -8.07
N VAL A 581 -25.38 -0.90 -8.67
CA VAL A 581 -26.55 -1.69 -8.26
C VAL A 581 -26.23 -2.66 -7.11
N SER A 582 -25.04 -3.28 -7.09
CA SER A 582 -24.68 -4.28 -6.09
C SER A 582 -24.37 -3.68 -4.71
N ALA A 583 -23.57 -2.61 -4.66
CA ALA A 583 -23.09 -2.06 -3.39
C ALA A 583 -24.22 -1.54 -2.47
N PRO A 584 -25.24 -0.79 -2.95
CA PRO A 584 -26.32 -0.32 -2.08
C PRO A 584 -27.19 -1.47 -1.55
N TYR A 585 -27.48 -2.47 -2.37
CA TYR A 585 -28.28 -3.64 -1.94
C TYR A 585 -27.54 -4.49 -0.90
N CYS A 586 -26.23 -4.69 -1.06
CA CYS A 586 -25.41 -5.38 -0.07
C CYS A 586 -25.36 -4.60 1.25
N TYR A 587 -25.01 -3.31 1.18
CA TYR A 587 -24.87 -2.46 2.36
C TYR A 587 -26.18 -2.28 3.12
N MET A 588 -27.30 -2.01 2.43
CA MET A 588 -28.61 -1.89 3.08
C MET A 588 -29.06 -3.19 3.75
N SER A 589 -28.78 -4.35 3.14
CA SER A 589 -29.07 -5.66 3.75
C SER A 589 -28.25 -5.90 5.01
N GLN A 590 -26.95 -5.57 4.98
CA GLN A 590 -26.03 -5.76 6.10
C GLN A 590 -26.31 -4.80 7.26
N VAL A 591 -26.64 -3.53 6.96
CA VAL A 591 -27.12 -2.55 7.94
C VAL A 591 -28.46 -2.99 8.55
N ALA A 592 -29.39 -3.50 7.75
CA ALA A 592 -30.66 -4.02 8.25
C ALA A 592 -30.50 -5.28 9.11
N ALA A 593 -29.49 -6.12 8.86
CA ALA A 593 -29.13 -7.25 9.72
C ALA A 593 -28.56 -6.76 11.07
N LYS A 594 -27.55 -5.88 11.05
CA LYS A 594 -26.95 -5.31 12.27
C LYS A 594 -27.95 -4.49 13.09
N GLY A 595 -28.92 -3.83 12.45
CA GLY A 595 -30.03 -3.17 13.13
C GLY A 595 -30.98 -4.11 13.87
N ARG A 596 -31.11 -5.37 13.44
CA ARG A 596 -31.86 -6.41 14.18
C ARG A 596 -31.04 -6.94 15.35
N GLU A 597 -29.77 -7.28 15.14
CA GLU A 597 -28.85 -7.73 16.19
C GLU A 597 -28.76 -6.71 17.34
N LEU A 598 -28.60 -5.41 17.02
CA LEU A 598 -28.56 -4.33 18.02
C LEU A 598 -29.87 -4.18 18.79
N LYS A 599 -31.02 -4.45 18.15
CA LYS A 599 -32.31 -4.43 18.84
C LYS A 599 -32.42 -5.60 19.81
N GLU A 600 -32.07 -6.81 19.36
CA GLU A 600 -32.09 -8.02 20.18
C GLU A 600 -31.14 -7.91 21.39
N LEU A 601 -29.92 -7.39 21.20
CA LEU A 601 -28.99 -7.10 22.29
C LEU A 601 -29.56 -6.10 23.31
N LYS A 602 -30.26 -5.07 22.82
CA LYS A 602 -30.91 -4.05 23.68
C LYS A 602 -32.09 -4.61 24.46
N ASP A 603 -32.94 -5.42 23.82
CA ASP A 603 -34.09 -6.06 24.46
C ASP A 603 -33.62 -7.08 25.53
N ASN A 604 -32.53 -7.82 25.25
CA ASN A 604 -31.85 -8.70 26.21
C ASN A 604 -31.22 -7.92 27.39
N LEU A 605 -30.57 -6.79 27.14
CA LEU A 605 -30.03 -5.93 28.20
C LEU A 605 -31.13 -5.39 29.14
N VAL A 606 -32.29 -5.02 28.59
CA VAL A 606 -33.47 -4.62 29.38
C VAL A 606 -34.03 -5.78 30.20
N ALA A 607 -34.04 -7.00 29.66
CA ALA A 607 -34.45 -8.20 30.41
C ALA A 607 -33.48 -8.49 31.59
N LEU A 608 -32.17 -8.46 31.34
CA LEU A 608 -31.14 -8.63 32.37
C LEU A 608 -31.20 -7.54 33.44
N SER A 609 -31.44 -6.28 33.07
CA SER A 609 -31.61 -5.19 34.04
C SER A 609 -32.80 -5.42 34.97
N LYS A 610 -33.94 -5.90 34.44
CA LYS A 610 -35.11 -6.25 35.27
C LYS A 610 -34.87 -7.48 36.15
N GLN A 611 -34.11 -8.46 35.66
CA GLN A 611 -33.71 -9.62 36.46
C GLN A 611 -32.78 -9.19 37.61
N LYS A 612 -31.86 -8.25 37.35
CA LYS A 612 -31.00 -7.63 38.36
C LYS A 612 -31.83 -6.88 39.41
N GLU A 613 -32.72 -5.97 39.00
CA GLU A 613 -33.62 -5.24 39.90
C GLU A 613 -34.47 -6.19 40.77
N LYS A 614 -34.96 -7.29 40.20
CA LYS A 614 -35.69 -8.33 40.93
C LYS A 614 -34.82 -9.01 41.98
N LEU A 615 -33.58 -9.38 41.64
CA LEU A 615 -32.64 -10.04 42.55
C LEU A 615 -32.15 -9.09 43.66
N GLU A 616 -31.84 -7.83 43.34
CA GLU A 616 -31.53 -6.78 44.32
C GLU A 616 -32.72 -6.56 45.26
N GLY A 617 -33.95 -6.49 44.72
CA GLY A 617 -35.18 -6.41 45.49
C GLY A 617 -35.57 -7.70 46.23
N GLU A 618 -34.96 -8.85 45.95
CA GLU A 618 -35.08 -10.09 46.74
C GLU A 618 -34.05 -10.12 47.86
N LEU A 619 -32.81 -9.73 47.58
CA LEU A 619 -31.71 -9.59 48.55
C LEU A 619 -32.01 -8.54 49.64
N GLN A 620 -32.61 -7.41 49.25
CA GLN A 620 -33.06 -6.39 50.22
C GLN A 620 -34.12 -6.95 51.18
N ARG A 621 -34.98 -7.87 50.72
CA ARG A 621 -36.05 -8.49 51.52
C ARG A 621 -35.59 -9.67 52.38
N SER A 622 -34.45 -10.30 52.06
CA SER A 622 -33.78 -11.23 52.99
C SER A 622 -33.01 -10.46 54.06
N ALA A 623 -32.28 -9.39 53.70
CA ALA A 623 -31.58 -8.55 54.68
C ALA A 623 -32.54 -7.97 55.74
N SER A 624 -33.69 -7.42 55.32
CA SER A 624 -34.74 -6.94 56.25
C SER A 624 -35.50 -8.04 57.01
N ARG A 625 -35.06 -9.30 56.95
CA ARG A 625 -35.55 -10.42 57.78
C ARG A 625 -34.51 -10.95 58.75
N GLU A 626 -33.26 -10.55 58.63
CA GLU A 626 -32.16 -10.96 59.51
C GLU A 626 -31.87 -9.90 60.59
N GLU A 627 -32.70 -8.83 60.69
CA GLU A 627 -32.61 -7.76 61.69
C GLU A 627 -33.75 -7.81 62.76
N GLU A 628 -34.65 -8.80 62.75
CA GLU A 628 -35.77 -8.92 63.73
C GLU A 628 -35.62 -10.05 64.77
N ASP A 629 -34.71 -11.01 64.60
CA ASP A 629 -34.46 -12.12 65.54
C ASP A 629 -32.97 -12.21 65.94
N ASP A 630 -32.60 -11.69 67.11
CA ASP A 630 -31.59 -12.27 68.03
C ASP A 630 -31.50 -11.46 69.35
N ASP A 631 -31.89 -12.08 70.47
CA ASP A 631 -31.57 -11.64 71.84
C ASP A 631 -31.32 -12.86 72.75
N ASP A 632 -30.32 -12.74 73.63
CA ASP A 632 -29.78 -13.71 74.59
C ASP A 632 -29.18 -15.04 74.03
N GLY A 633 -28.27 -15.68 74.78
CA GLY A 633 -27.84 -17.08 74.54
C GLY A 633 -26.36 -17.37 74.23
N ASN A 634 -25.41 -16.88 75.03
CA ASN A 634 -23.99 -17.28 74.92
C ASN A 634 -23.73 -18.75 75.35
N LEU A 635 -23.11 -19.60 74.50
CA LEU A 635 -22.17 -20.68 74.90
C LEU A 635 -21.39 -21.37 73.74
N ASP A 636 -20.14 -20.93 73.55
CA ASP A 636 -18.91 -21.70 73.24
C ASP A 636 -18.98 -23.02 72.40
N VAL A 637 -18.78 -22.91 71.06
CA VAL A 637 -18.26 -24.00 70.19
C VAL A 637 -17.29 -23.42 69.14
N ALA A 638 -16.17 -24.10 68.87
CA ALA A 638 -15.10 -23.60 68.01
C ALA A 638 -15.36 -23.78 66.48
N PRO A 639 -14.92 -22.82 65.62
CA PRO A 639 -15.07 -22.92 64.17
C PRO A 639 -14.02 -23.85 63.53
N VAL A 640 -14.48 -24.83 62.74
CA VAL A 640 -13.60 -25.70 61.95
C VAL A 640 -13.22 -25.01 60.64
N PHE A 641 -11.94 -24.66 60.48
CA PHE A 641 -11.38 -24.30 59.18
C PHE A 641 -11.23 -25.55 58.29
N LEU A 642 -11.80 -25.51 57.08
CA LEU A 642 -11.42 -26.44 56.01
C LEU A 642 -10.30 -25.83 55.16
N GLN A 643 -9.15 -26.50 55.15
CA GLN A 643 -7.92 -26.05 54.52
C GLN A 643 -7.69 -26.80 53.21
N TYR A 644 -7.54 -26.09 52.09
CA TYR A 644 -7.11 -26.70 50.83
C TYR A 644 -5.56 -26.67 50.73
N PRO A 645 -4.88 -27.75 50.28
CA PRO A 645 -3.42 -27.81 50.34
C PRO A 645 -2.73 -27.05 49.20
N LEU A 646 -1.79 -26.16 49.55
CA LEU A 646 -0.69 -25.73 48.68
C LEU A 646 0.63 -26.19 49.30
N PRO A 647 1.56 -26.79 48.53
CA PRO A 647 2.74 -27.44 49.10
C PRO A 647 3.87 -26.47 49.48
N TYR A 648 4.25 -26.53 50.76
CA TYR A 648 5.48 -26.00 51.39
C TYR A 648 5.58 -24.49 51.71
N GLN A 649 6.27 -24.23 52.83
CA GLN A 649 6.39 -22.94 53.51
C GLN A 649 7.85 -22.45 53.57
N PRO A 650 8.09 -21.14 53.72
CA PRO A 650 9.32 -20.58 54.28
C PRO A 650 9.12 -20.12 55.73
N ASP A 651 10.04 -20.50 56.63
CA ASP A 651 10.08 -20.01 58.02
C ASP A 651 10.45 -18.52 58.13
N VAL A 652 10.04 -17.88 59.24
CA VAL A 652 10.34 -16.47 59.58
C VAL A 652 10.82 -16.39 61.05
N PRO A 653 11.60 -15.36 61.43
CA PRO A 653 10.96 -14.27 62.14
C PRO A 653 11.49 -12.85 61.84
N SER A 654 10.52 -11.99 61.46
CA SER A 654 10.26 -10.58 61.81
C SER A 654 11.13 -9.90 62.91
N PRO A 655 11.24 -8.54 62.99
CA PRO A 655 10.08 -7.64 62.77
C PRO A 655 10.26 -6.15 62.33
N LEU A 656 9.08 -5.53 62.11
CA LEU A 656 8.70 -4.08 62.14
C LEU A 656 8.94 -3.17 60.92
N LEU A 657 7.80 -2.73 60.33
CA LEU A 657 7.46 -1.40 59.75
C LEU A 657 8.34 -0.90 58.57
N VAL A 658 7.83 -0.47 57.41
CA VAL A 658 6.58 0.27 57.05
C VAL A 658 5.99 -0.26 55.72
N ALA A 659 4.78 0.18 55.34
CA ALA A 659 4.02 -0.29 54.17
C ALA A 659 4.72 -0.13 52.81
N GLN A 660 4.43 -1.06 51.88
CA GLN A 660 4.75 -0.97 50.45
C GLN A 660 3.48 -1.22 49.61
N ARG A 661 3.38 -0.59 48.43
CA ARG A 661 2.32 -0.81 47.45
C ARG A 661 2.66 -1.99 46.51
N PRO A 662 1.67 -2.65 45.87
CA PRO A 662 1.91 -3.81 45.01
C PRO A 662 2.72 -3.47 43.75
N SER A 663 3.40 -4.47 43.20
CA SER A 663 4.05 -4.40 41.88
C SER A 663 3.04 -4.54 40.75
N GLU A 664 3.24 -3.81 39.66
CA GLU A 664 2.35 -3.75 38.50
C GLU A 664 2.65 -4.87 37.49
N LEU A 665 1.61 -5.54 37.00
CA LEU A 665 1.72 -6.62 36.01
C LEU A 665 1.32 -6.14 34.61
N MET A 666 2.34 -5.76 33.82
CA MET A 666 2.52 -6.13 32.41
C MET A 666 1.24 -6.45 31.60
N PHE A 667 0.54 -5.44 31.09
CA PHE A 667 0.17 -5.31 29.66
C PHE A 667 -0.61 -4.00 29.41
N GLY A 668 0.08 -2.95 28.94
CA GLY A 668 -0.52 -1.67 28.59
C GLY A 668 -0.97 -1.60 27.12
N ASN A 669 -2.11 -0.95 26.88
CA ASN A 669 -2.65 -0.69 25.54
C ASN A 669 -1.81 0.38 24.80
N PRO A 670 -1.39 0.18 23.53
CA PRO A 670 -0.77 1.25 22.75
C PRO A 670 -1.73 2.42 22.47
N TYR A 671 -1.14 3.58 22.14
CA TYR A 671 -1.83 4.83 21.75
C TYR A 671 -2.58 5.58 22.87
N SER A 672 -1.87 6.16 23.84
CA SER A 672 -1.96 7.60 24.20
C SER A 672 -1.00 8.01 25.32
N SER A 673 -0.50 9.25 25.23
CA SER A 673 0.15 10.04 26.29
C SER A 673 -0.84 11.12 26.80
N GLU A 674 -0.66 11.90 27.88
CA GLU A 674 0.50 12.11 28.76
C GLU A 674 0.11 12.74 30.13
N SER A 675 1.03 12.66 31.11
CA SER A 675 1.28 13.65 32.20
C SER A 675 0.50 13.65 33.53
N ARG A 676 1.25 14.04 34.59
CA ARG A 676 0.88 14.51 35.96
C ARG A 676 0.48 13.49 37.03
N ASP A 677 0.87 13.64 38.32
CA ASP A 677 1.94 14.43 38.98
C ASP A 677 2.12 13.98 40.46
N SER A 678 3.25 14.34 41.10
CA SER A 678 3.49 14.41 42.58
C SER A 678 3.59 13.09 43.40
N ALA A 679 4.41 12.98 44.48
CA ALA A 679 5.50 13.83 45.02
C ALA A 679 6.36 13.08 46.08
N ASP A 680 7.47 13.71 46.49
CA ASP A 680 8.29 13.57 47.73
C ASP A 680 9.04 12.24 48.06
N GLY A 681 10.29 12.26 48.57
CA GLY A 681 11.21 13.39 48.79
C GLY A 681 12.53 13.04 49.54
N GLU A 682 13.55 13.90 49.38
CA GLU A 682 14.79 14.14 50.20
C GLU A 682 15.78 12.97 50.47
N PHE A 683 17.10 13.17 50.67
CA PHE A 683 17.94 14.35 50.98
C PHE A 683 19.04 14.57 49.91
N SER A 684 19.36 15.80 49.44
CA SER A 684 20.22 16.88 50.03
C SER A 684 21.74 16.59 49.93
N ASP A 685 22.64 17.57 49.71
CA ASP A 685 22.52 19.04 49.77
C ASP A 685 23.58 19.75 48.86
N ASP A 686 23.29 20.96 48.36
CA ASP A 686 24.11 22.21 48.46
C ASP A 686 23.66 23.39 47.53
N GLN A 687 23.05 24.41 48.16
CA GLN A 687 23.18 25.87 47.90
C GLN A 687 23.04 26.52 46.49
N MET A 688 21.84 27.09 46.22
CA MET A 688 21.48 28.54 46.00
C MET A 688 22.48 29.58 45.37
N PRO A 689 22.04 30.73 44.75
CA PRO A 689 20.81 31.50 45.07
C PRO A 689 20.00 32.25 43.95
N ARG A 690 18.67 32.17 44.08
CA ARG A 690 17.62 33.25 44.06
C ARG A 690 17.52 34.36 42.97
N LEU A 691 16.27 34.55 42.52
CA LEU A 691 15.68 35.77 41.89
C LEU A 691 15.42 36.90 42.91
N PRO A 692 15.13 38.14 42.43
CA PRO A 692 13.90 38.86 42.85
C PRO A 692 13.12 39.55 41.67
N PRO A 693 11.88 40.07 41.89
CA PRO A 693 10.85 40.13 40.83
C PRO A 693 10.00 41.44 40.71
N VAL A 694 8.91 41.37 39.91
CA VAL A 694 7.68 42.23 39.90
C VAL A 694 7.71 43.58 39.13
N GLY A 695 6.71 43.81 38.26
CA GLY A 695 6.06 45.14 38.07
C GLY A 695 5.87 45.70 36.65
N PRO A 696 4.64 45.73 36.10
CA PRO A 696 4.18 46.64 35.02
C PRO A 696 3.39 47.84 35.64
N PRO A 697 2.75 48.80 34.88
CA PRO A 697 2.63 48.97 33.42
C PRO A 697 2.86 50.43 32.89
N SER A 698 2.44 50.67 31.63
CA SER A 698 1.82 51.90 31.07
C SER A 698 2.64 52.99 30.32
N LEU A 699 2.20 53.18 29.06
CA LEU A 699 1.87 54.41 28.32
C LEU A 699 2.92 55.45 27.83
N ASP A 700 2.58 55.95 26.64
CA ASP A 700 2.97 57.15 25.89
C ASP A 700 4.46 57.40 25.57
N SER A 701 4.93 57.49 24.31
CA SER A 701 4.42 58.05 23.03
C SER A 701 4.98 59.45 22.73
N ASN A 702 5.78 59.55 21.66
CA ASN A 702 5.51 60.40 20.48
C ASN A 702 6.63 60.34 19.42
N VAL A 703 6.26 60.06 18.15
CA VAL A 703 6.54 60.84 16.91
C VAL A 703 8.01 61.27 16.64
N VAL A 704 8.61 61.01 15.46
CA VAL A 704 8.33 61.60 14.13
C VAL A 704 8.46 60.58 12.97
N CYS A 705 7.63 60.76 11.93
CA CYS A 705 7.60 59.94 10.70
C CYS A 705 8.75 60.19 9.72
N SER A 706 9.04 59.22 8.84
CA SER A 706 9.60 59.46 7.49
C SER A 706 9.21 58.34 6.51
N GLN A 707 8.05 58.52 5.89
CA GLN A 707 7.66 57.85 4.63
C GLN A 707 8.41 58.53 3.44
N PRO A 708 8.49 57.96 2.22
CA PRO A 708 7.31 57.48 1.48
C PRO A 708 7.47 56.22 0.61
N ALA A 709 6.34 55.55 0.37
CA ALA A 709 6.12 54.81 -0.86
C ALA A 709 5.73 55.77 -2.00
N ARG A 710 6.20 55.49 -3.22
CA ARG A 710 5.70 56.08 -4.47
C ARG A 710 5.81 55.05 -5.60
N ASN A 711 4.98 55.10 -6.65
CA ASN A 711 3.56 55.44 -6.80
C ASN A 711 3.28 55.29 -8.32
N LEU A 712 2.24 54.52 -8.68
CA LEU A 712 1.32 54.70 -9.83
C LEU A 712 1.80 55.18 -11.23
N SER A 713 1.17 54.55 -12.24
CA SER A 713 0.73 55.11 -13.54
C SER A 713 1.55 54.95 -14.83
N ARG A 714 0.75 54.75 -15.90
CA ARG A 714 1.00 54.91 -17.35
C ARG A 714 1.43 56.35 -17.71
N PRO A 715 2.05 56.60 -18.89
CA PRO A 715 1.26 57.08 -20.05
C PRO A 715 1.79 56.66 -21.45
N ASP A 716 1.24 57.26 -22.51
CA ASP A 716 1.20 56.82 -23.92
C ASP A 716 2.30 57.33 -24.89
N GLY A 717 2.34 56.71 -26.09
CA GLY A 717 2.79 57.28 -27.37
C GLY A 717 4.22 56.92 -27.83
N LEU A 718 4.54 56.67 -29.11
CA LEU A 718 3.79 56.52 -30.40
C LEU A 718 4.57 55.46 -31.25
N GLU A 719 4.31 55.08 -32.52
CA GLU A 719 3.49 55.56 -33.67
C GLU A 719 2.77 54.36 -34.37
N GLU A 720 2.21 54.54 -35.58
CA GLU A 720 1.43 53.55 -36.36
C GLU A 720 2.23 52.92 -37.53
N PRO A 721 1.64 52.08 -38.42
CA PRO A 721 0.79 52.58 -39.54
C PRO A 721 -0.57 51.87 -39.75
N GLU A 722 -1.37 52.48 -40.63
CA GLU A 722 -2.75 52.17 -41.09
C GLU A 722 -2.85 50.86 -41.96
N GLU A 723 -3.98 50.31 -42.44
CA GLU A 723 -5.29 50.88 -42.89
C GLU A 723 -6.53 49.94 -42.73
N GLN A 724 -7.66 50.50 -42.25
CA GLN A 724 -9.04 50.53 -42.84
C GLN A 724 -9.82 49.23 -43.32
N PRO A 725 -11.16 49.28 -43.58
CA PRO A 725 -12.25 49.78 -42.70
C PRO A 725 -13.61 48.97 -42.76
N ASN A 726 -14.55 49.34 -41.87
CA ASN A 726 -16.03 49.36 -42.02
C ASN A 726 -16.87 48.12 -42.42
N THR A 727 -17.88 47.80 -41.57
CA THR A 727 -19.31 47.99 -41.95
C THR A 727 -20.24 48.13 -40.71
N GLN A 728 -21.47 48.62 -40.90
CA GLN A 728 -22.48 48.92 -39.85
C GLN A 728 -23.79 48.17 -40.09
N THR A 729 -24.50 47.73 -39.03
CA THR A 729 -25.97 47.79 -38.78
C THR A 729 -26.26 47.16 -37.39
N ASN A 730 -27.13 47.68 -36.50
CA ASN A 730 -28.61 47.83 -36.51
C ASN A 730 -29.37 46.48 -36.59
N THR A 731 -30.40 46.14 -35.80
CA THR A 731 -31.38 46.96 -35.03
C THR A 731 -32.00 46.16 -33.82
N GLN A 732 -32.94 46.75 -33.06
CA GLN A 732 -33.51 46.26 -31.77
C GLN A 732 -34.80 45.37 -31.87
N ALA A 733 -35.27 44.87 -30.70
CA ALA A 733 -36.69 44.68 -30.29
C ALA A 733 -37.44 43.38 -30.74
N THR A 734 -38.42 42.78 -30.02
CA THR A 734 -39.05 43.04 -28.69
C THR A 734 -39.86 41.84 -28.11
N VAL A 735 -39.82 41.65 -26.78
CA VAL A 735 -40.92 41.29 -25.81
C VAL A 735 -41.98 40.21 -26.09
N SER A 736 -42.19 39.29 -25.12
CA SER A 736 -43.49 38.79 -24.59
C SER A 736 -43.32 37.96 -23.28
N GLU A 737 -44.35 37.86 -22.44
CA GLU A 737 -44.34 37.33 -21.04
C GLU A 737 -45.41 36.19 -20.85
N PRO A 738 -45.95 35.84 -19.63
CA PRO A 738 -45.38 35.28 -18.39
C PRO A 738 -46.09 33.91 -18.00
N PRO A 739 -46.49 33.60 -16.74
CA PRO A 739 -45.71 33.22 -15.53
C PRO A 739 -46.05 31.81 -14.95
N THR A 740 -45.25 31.27 -14.01
CA THR A 740 -45.65 30.85 -12.63
C THR A 740 -44.50 30.19 -11.84
N ASN A 741 -44.63 30.14 -10.50
CA ASN A 741 -43.58 29.73 -9.56
C ASN A 741 -43.63 28.23 -9.20
N PHE A 742 -42.50 27.65 -8.75
CA PHE A 742 -42.33 27.17 -7.36
C PHE A 742 -40.91 26.62 -7.09
N LEU A 743 -40.33 27.06 -5.95
CA LEU A 743 -39.26 26.43 -5.14
C LEU A 743 -38.00 25.83 -5.85
N ASN A 744 -36.87 26.52 -5.67
CA ASN A 744 -35.77 25.94 -4.89
C ASN A 744 -35.03 27.07 -4.14
N ASP A 745 -34.28 26.73 -3.09
CA ASP A 745 -33.73 27.68 -2.11
C ASP A 745 -32.18 27.74 -2.12
N GLY A 746 -31.62 28.84 -1.62
CA GLY A 746 -30.21 28.94 -1.20
C GLY A 746 -29.14 29.11 -2.29
N GLN A 747 -29.02 30.31 -2.86
CA GLN A 747 -27.74 31.08 -2.96
C GLN A 747 -27.95 32.39 -3.75
N ILE A 748 -27.75 33.53 -3.07
CA ILE A 748 -27.76 34.88 -3.66
C ILE A 748 -26.51 35.62 -3.16
N PRO A 749 -25.68 36.22 -4.03
CA PRO A 749 -24.59 37.09 -3.58
C PRO A 749 -25.15 38.33 -2.86
N PHE A 750 -24.60 38.69 -1.71
CA PHE A 750 -25.05 39.86 -0.93
C PHE A 750 -24.92 41.15 -1.76
N CYS A 751 -26.05 41.72 -2.15
CA CYS A 751 -26.13 42.99 -2.86
C CYS A 751 -26.89 43.98 -1.97
N PHE A 752 -26.21 45.02 -1.47
CA PHE A 752 -26.85 46.05 -0.67
C PHE A 752 -27.57 47.06 -1.56
N ASP A 753 -28.88 47.19 -1.34
CA ASP A 753 -29.74 48.08 -2.11
C ASP A 753 -29.44 49.55 -1.79
N THR A 754 -29.36 50.40 -2.81
CA THR A 754 -28.97 51.79 -2.66
C THR A 754 -30.18 52.66 -2.35
N SER A 755 -30.45 52.93 -1.08
CA SER A 755 -31.31 54.05 -0.67
C SER A 755 -30.99 54.61 0.73
N GLU A 756 -30.91 55.94 0.79
CA GLU A 756 -31.07 56.86 1.94
C GLU A 756 -30.39 56.54 3.29
N GLU A 757 -29.19 57.10 3.46
CA GLU A 757 -28.69 57.77 4.69
C GLU A 757 -28.90 57.06 6.04
N LEU A 758 -28.79 55.73 6.07
CA LEU A 758 -28.64 54.97 7.31
C LEU A 758 -27.16 54.60 7.57
N GLN A 759 -26.79 54.68 8.84
CA GLN A 759 -25.44 54.51 9.35
C GLN A 759 -24.93 53.08 9.06
N LYS A 760 -23.84 52.92 8.30
CA LYS A 760 -23.29 51.60 7.95
C LYS A 760 -22.78 50.89 9.22
N ARG A 761 -23.32 49.70 9.52
CA ARG A 761 -22.93 48.90 10.70
C ARG A 761 -22.55 47.49 10.26
N CYS A 762 -21.43 46.98 10.75
CA CYS A 762 -21.05 45.59 10.52
C CYS A 762 -21.97 44.67 11.35
N PRO A 763 -22.70 43.72 10.74
CA PRO A 763 -23.63 42.85 11.46
C PRO A 763 -22.95 41.76 12.32
N LEU A 764 -21.62 41.64 12.23
CA LEU A 764 -20.83 40.56 12.86
C LEU A 764 -20.00 41.03 14.07
N CYS A 765 -19.74 42.34 14.19
CA CYS A 765 -19.01 42.93 15.32
C CYS A 765 -19.61 44.26 15.82
N GLU A 766 -20.79 44.64 15.31
CA GLU A 766 -21.52 45.88 15.59
C GLU A 766 -20.75 47.20 15.35
N VAL A 767 -19.55 47.16 14.76
CA VAL A 767 -18.76 48.37 14.48
C VAL A 767 -19.52 49.32 13.55
N ILE A 768 -19.61 50.58 13.97
CA ILE A 768 -20.44 51.62 13.37
C ILE A 768 -19.55 52.57 12.56
N PHE A 769 -19.74 52.57 11.25
CA PHE A 769 -18.98 53.38 10.31
C PHE A 769 -19.70 54.70 9.97
N PRO A 770 -18.97 55.77 9.60
CA PRO A 770 -19.57 57.01 9.08
C PRO A 770 -20.45 56.74 7.84
N PRO A 771 -21.51 57.53 7.58
CA PRO A 771 -22.36 57.36 6.40
C PRO A 771 -21.56 57.47 5.09
N ASN A 772 -20.53 58.32 5.08
CA ASN A 772 -19.64 58.56 3.94
C ASN A 772 -18.50 57.51 3.82
N TYR A 773 -18.51 56.44 4.62
CA TYR A 773 -17.43 55.46 4.61
C TYR A 773 -17.41 54.65 3.30
N ASP A 774 -16.21 54.46 2.77
CA ASP A 774 -15.93 53.83 1.48
C ASP A 774 -16.54 52.42 1.41
N GLN A 775 -17.33 52.14 0.36
CA GLN A 775 -18.12 50.92 0.27
C GLN A 775 -17.24 49.68 0.19
N SER A 776 -16.20 49.72 -0.65
CA SER A 776 -15.24 48.62 -0.80
C SER A 776 -14.50 48.30 0.49
N LYS A 777 -14.30 49.29 1.39
CA LYS A 777 -13.65 49.09 2.70
C LYS A 777 -14.60 48.65 3.80
N PHE A 778 -15.90 48.89 3.62
CA PHE A 778 -16.93 48.29 4.46
C PHE A 778 -17.08 46.80 4.10
N GLU A 779 -17.05 46.48 2.80
CA GLU A 779 -17.05 45.12 2.28
C GLU A 779 -15.80 44.34 2.69
N GLU A 780 -14.59 44.86 2.46
CA GLU A 780 -13.32 44.28 2.95
C GLU A 780 -13.34 43.99 4.47
N HIS A 781 -13.93 44.89 5.27
CA HIS A 781 -14.10 44.67 6.70
C HIS A 781 -15.12 43.56 7.02
N VAL A 782 -16.26 43.49 6.34
CA VAL A 782 -17.25 42.42 6.55
C VAL A 782 -16.70 41.07 6.08
N GLU A 783 -15.95 41.03 4.98
CA GLU A 783 -15.27 39.84 4.47
C GLU A 783 -14.19 39.34 5.43
N SER A 784 -13.49 40.25 6.13
CA SER A 784 -12.47 39.88 7.15
C SER A 784 -13.02 39.06 8.33
N HIS A 785 -14.34 38.94 8.48
CA HIS A 785 -14.99 38.10 9.49
C HIS A 785 -15.20 36.64 9.08
N TRP A 786 -14.75 36.22 7.90
CA TRP A 786 -14.93 34.86 7.37
C TRP A 786 -13.60 34.21 6.94
N LYS A 787 -13.45 32.91 7.22
CA LYS A 787 -12.47 32.03 6.57
C LYS A 787 -13.09 31.54 5.26
N VAL A 788 -12.45 31.81 4.12
CA VAL A 788 -12.93 31.35 2.81
C VAL A 788 -12.16 30.12 2.37
N CYS A 789 -12.86 29.05 1.95
CA CYS A 789 -12.20 27.88 1.38
C CYS A 789 -11.61 28.21 0.00
N PRO A 790 -10.30 28.02 -0.23
CA PRO A 790 -9.65 28.40 -1.50
C PRO A 790 -10.03 27.52 -2.70
N MET A 791 -10.75 26.41 -2.48
CA MET A 791 -11.11 25.43 -3.52
C MET A 791 -12.54 25.59 -4.05
N CYS A 792 -13.45 26.17 -3.26
CA CYS A 792 -14.87 26.29 -3.60
C CYS A 792 -15.52 27.64 -3.22
N SER A 793 -14.76 28.53 -2.56
CA SER A 793 -15.23 29.82 -2.05
C SER A 793 -16.34 29.77 -0.99
N GLU A 794 -16.60 28.61 -0.37
CA GLU A 794 -17.49 28.53 0.80
C GLU A 794 -16.94 29.36 1.97
N GLN A 795 -17.83 30.09 2.63
CA GLN A 795 -17.50 31.02 3.72
C GLN A 795 -17.83 30.40 5.07
N PHE A 796 -16.81 30.29 5.92
CA PHE A 796 -16.90 29.77 7.27
C PHE A 796 -16.72 30.92 8.28
N PRO A 797 -17.49 30.99 9.38
CA PRO A 797 -17.25 31.96 10.43
C PRO A 797 -15.81 31.90 10.97
N LEU A 798 -15.22 33.02 11.40
CA LEU A 798 -13.86 33.03 11.97
C LEU A 798 -13.68 32.08 13.17
N ASP A 799 -14.73 31.92 13.97
CA ASP A 799 -14.82 31.03 15.14
C ASP A 799 -15.13 29.56 14.79
N CYS A 800 -15.30 29.24 13.50
CA CYS A 800 -15.41 27.86 13.03
C CYS A 800 -14.15 27.06 13.41
N ASP A 801 -14.38 25.89 14.02
CA ASP A 801 -13.35 24.93 14.42
C ASP A 801 -12.39 24.67 13.26
N GLN A 802 -11.11 24.90 13.54
CA GLN A 802 -10.03 24.74 12.59
C GLN A 802 -9.99 23.32 12.01
N GLN A 803 -10.32 22.30 12.79
CA GLN A 803 -10.36 20.91 12.32
C GLN A 803 -11.51 20.67 11.33
N LEU A 804 -12.64 21.37 11.46
CA LEU A 804 -13.76 21.27 10.52
C LEU A 804 -13.47 22.01 9.21
N PHE A 805 -12.86 23.21 9.29
CA PHE A 805 -12.41 23.95 8.11
C PHE A 805 -11.33 23.18 7.34
N GLU A 806 -10.30 22.67 8.01
CA GLU A 806 -9.25 21.87 7.37
C GLU A 806 -9.80 20.57 6.79
N LYS A 807 -10.71 19.88 7.49
CA LYS A 807 -11.39 18.69 6.95
C LYS A 807 -12.21 18.99 5.69
N HIS A 808 -12.94 20.11 5.66
CA HIS A 808 -13.64 20.55 4.45
C HIS A 808 -12.65 20.80 3.29
N VAL A 809 -11.58 21.57 3.54
CA VAL A 809 -10.53 21.82 2.53
C VAL A 809 -9.94 20.50 2.01
N LEU A 810 -9.67 19.53 2.89
CA LEU A 810 -9.12 18.22 2.53
C LEU A 810 -10.06 17.38 1.63
N THR A 811 -11.40 17.49 1.77
CA THR A 811 -12.33 16.78 0.88
C THR A 811 -12.23 17.19 -0.59
N HIS A 812 -11.64 18.35 -0.91
CA HIS A 812 -11.33 18.75 -2.29
C HIS A 812 -10.07 18.06 -2.86
N PHE A 813 -9.24 17.46 -2.01
CA PHE A 813 -8.04 16.73 -2.41
C PHE A 813 -8.30 15.21 -2.50
N ASP A 814 -9.11 14.65 -1.59
CA ASP A 814 -9.49 13.22 -1.58
C ASP A 814 -10.20 12.72 -2.85
N GLY A 815 -10.71 13.63 -3.69
CA GLY A 815 -11.38 13.30 -4.96
C GLY A 815 -10.45 13.20 -6.19
N ASN A 816 -9.21 13.69 -6.13
CA ASN A 816 -8.37 13.90 -7.32
C ASN A 816 -7.35 12.78 -7.56
N ILE A 817 -7.84 11.64 -8.07
CA ILE A 817 -6.98 10.75 -8.88
C ILE A 817 -6.63 11.49 -10.16
N LEU A 818 -5.35 11.82 -10.35
CA LEU A 818 -4.84 12.54 -11.51
C LEU A 818 -4.87 11.66 -12.77
N ASN A 819 -6.03 11.58 -13.41
CA ASN A 819 -6.14 11.18 -14.81
C ASN A 819 -5.53 12.29 -15.68
N PHE A 820 -4.31 12.07 -16.17
CA PHE A 820 -3.77 12.81 -17.29
C PHE A 820 -4.22 12.12 -18.60
N ASP A 821 -5.07 12.82 -19.36
CA ASP A 821 -5.26 12.64 -20.81
C ASP A 821 -4.27 13.56 -21.57
#